data_AF-A0AA39UMM5-F1
#
_entry.id   AF-A0AA39UMM5-F1
#
_cell.length_a   1.000
_cell.length_b   1.000
_cell.length_c   1.000
_cell.angle_alpha   90.00
_cell.angle_beta   90.00
_cell.angle_gamma   90.00
#
_symmetry.space_group_name_H-M   'P 1'
#
loop_
_entity.id
_entity.type
_entity.pdbx_description
1 polymer ?
#
loop_
_entity_poly.entity_id
_entity_poly.type
_entity_poly.pdbx_seq_one_letter_code
_entity_poly.pdbx_strand_id
1 'polypeptide(L)'
;MRLLLGCILTVVLRAAAQLGTQYTDPDNGITFYGLTDPVHGVTFGYVFPPLDAGATEFIGEIVAPIATEWSGVSPGGAMITNLLLVAWSDGEDVVSSARWATDYVQPLAMVGPILTDLPSTKVNATHWKWVYRCENCTGQCNFRWVIWANGGLDTGSFGAPAWVFSNIPVDDPSDPESTFEEHTDFGFYGLDFSAAHASASDYANWVAGGTGSGGTPTSAPPTTTTTTSAPTVSATPYDYIIVGAGPGGIIAADRLTEAGKNVLLLDRGGPSTWETGGRYAPVWADGQQLTKFDVPGLFETLFTDSNPFWWCKDVNTFAGCLIGGGTSVNGGLYWYPADSDFSTSQGWPSSWGNHAPYTAKLKARIPSTDHPSTDGVRYLEQTESVMAALLAPQGYRQATINDNPDSKDHVFGYSAFSFINGQRGGPVATYLRTARARSNLTFKQWVNVLNVVRDGAQVTGVATNDTSLGPGGVVPLTANGRVILAGGSFGSARVLFRSGIGPEDMLEVVQQAGVQVYGEDEWIDLPVGYNVSDNPSINLVFTHPSVDAYDNWATVWSNPRPADMDQYLYDNRSGVLAQASPRVNFWRALGGSDGKTRWMQGTVRPGAASVDTVYPYNASQIFTITAYLSTGLTSRGRIGIDAALTARALVNPWFTDEIDREVLLQGLQEIVSTMPQVSGMTMITPDNTTTMEDYGESLGSLGSNHWVGSNAIGAVVDENTQVFGTNNLFIVDVPALPLGNPQGVVMSMAEQAVARILALAGGP
;
A
#
# COMPACT_ATOMS: atom_id res chain seq x y z
N MET A 1 17.95 -25.29 36.08
CA MET A 1 19.43 -25.29 36.25
C MET A 1 20.07 -26.06 35.11
N ARG A 2 20.38 -25.39 33.99
CA ARG A 2 21.46 -25.69 33.03
C ARG A 2 21.45 -24.63 31.91
N LEU A 3 22.46 -23.76 32.01
CA LEU A 3 23.10 -22.87 31.03
C LEU A 3 22.24 -22.07 30.03
N LEU A 4 22.04 -20.78 30.36
CA LEU A 4 21.90 -19.69 29.38
C LEU A 4 23.27 -19.41 28.74
N LEU A 5 23.35 -19.52 27.42
CA LEU A 5 24.30 -18.77 26.58
C LEU A 5 23.60 -18.56 25.23
N GLY A 6 22.85 -17.47 25.10
CA GLY A 6 22.19 -17.05 23.87
C GLY A 6 22.95 -15.87 23.28
N CYS A 7 23.58 -16.10 22.13
CA CYS A 7 24.44 -15.18 21.41
C CYS A 7 23.74 -13.84 21.07
N ILE A 8 24.41 -12.74 21.43
CA ILE A 8 24.25 -11.42 20.82
C ILE A 8 24.79 -11.54 19.39
N LEU A 9 23.92 -11.52 18.38
CA LEU A 9 24.33 -11.46 16.98
C LEU A 9 24.50 -9.99 16.57
N THR A 10 25.75 -9.55 16.58
CA THR A 10 26.24 -8.33 15.95
C THR A 10 26.11 -8.48 14.43
N VAL A 11 25.16 -7.77 13.81
CA VAL A 11 25.19 -7.54 12.36
C VAL A 11 26.15 -6.38 12.11
N VAL A 12 27.45 -6.69 11.99
CA VAL A 12 28.44 -5.79 11.41
C VAL A 12 28.49 -6.08 9.91
N LEU A 13 27.59 -5.47 9.13
CA LEU A 13 27.87 -5.27 7.71
C LEU A 13 28.91 -4.14 7.63
N ARG A 14 30.09 -4.45 7.08
CA ARG A 14 31.09 -3.45 6.69
C ARG A 14 30.60 -2.65 5.47
N ALA A 15 29.58 -1.81 5.65
CA ALA A 15 29.59 -0.50 5.00
C ALA A 15 30.57 0.36 5.80
N ALA A 16 31.30 1.28 5.16
CA ALA A 16 32.06 2.26 5.93
C ALA A 16 31.05 3.08 6.75
N ALA A 17 30.88 2.75 8.04
CA ALA A 17 30.02 3.51 8.92
C ALA A 17 30.54 4.95 8.93
N GLN A 18 29.69 5.91 8.55
CA GLN A 18 30.00 7.32 8.69
C GLN A 18 30.25 7.58 10.18
N LEU A 19 31.37 8.22 10.49
CA LEU A 19 31.73 8.60 11.85
C LEU A 19 31.55 10.09 11.99
N GLY A 20 30.89 10.50 13.08
CA GLY A 20 30.83 11.90 13.45
C GLY A 20 32.22 12.43 13.82
N THR A 21 32.46 13.68 13.50
CA THR A 21 33.72 14.38 13.74
C THR A 21 33.47 15.72 14.41
N GLN A 22 34.50 16.24 15.07
CA GLN A 22 34.46 17.57 15.62
C GLN A 22 34.43 18.63 14.51
N TYR A 23 33.58 19.63 14.64
CA TYR A 23 33.61 20.84 13.82
C TYR A 23 33.21 22.05 14.66
N THR A 24 33.61 23.24 14.23
CA THR A 24 33.20 24.50 14.87
C THR A 24 32.25 25.23 13.94
N ASP A 25 31.06 25.51 14.45
CA ASP A 25 30.06 26.25 13.72
C ASP A 25 30.55 27.71 13.50
N PRO A 26 30.66 28.16 12.23
CA PRO A 26 31.20 29.48 11.93
C PRO A 26 30.32 30.64 12.39
N ASP A 27 29.02 30.42 12.66
CA ASP A 27 28.10 31.50 13.04
C ASP A 27 28.16 31.84 14.54
N ASN A 28 28.28 30.82 15.41
CA ASN A 28 28.26 30.99 16.86
C ASN A 28 29.58 30.57 17.54
N GLY A 29 30.51 29.96 16.82
CA GLY A 29 31.80 29.50 17.34
C GLY A 29 31.72 28.30 18.29
N ILE A 30 30.56 27.65 18.43
CA ILE A 30 30.38 26.45 19.25
C ILE A 30 31.04 25.28 18.53
N THR A 31 31.78 24.47 19.29
CA THR A 31 32.40 23.25 18.77
C THR A 31 31.48 22.06 19.02
N PHE A 32 30.92 21.52 17.94
CA PHE A 32 30.04 20.36 17.93
C PHE A 32 30.80 19.09 17.55
N TYR A 33 30.22 17.94 17.90
CA TYR A 33 30.58 16.64 17.36
C TYR A 33 29.38 16.07 16.62
N GLY A 34 29.59 15.69 15.36
CA GLY A 34 28.46 15.41 14.48
C GLY A 34 28.83 15.03 13.06
N LEU A 35 27.83 14.94 12.19
CA LEU A 35 27.97 14.53 10.80
C LEU A 35 27.20 15.49 9.90
N THR A 36 27.79 15.84 8.74
CA THR A 36 27.03 16.31 7.58
C THR A 36 26.74 15.11 6.68
N ASP A 37 25.47 14.79 6.50
CA ASP A 37 25.05 13.76 5.56
C ASP A 37 25.48 14.16 4.12
N PRO A 38 26.25 13.32 3.41
CA PRO A 38 26.78 13.68 2.10
C PRO A 38 25.74 13.64 0.97
N VAL A 39 24.54 13.09 1.20
CA VAL A 39 23.50 12.97 0.18
C VAL A 39 22.62 14.22 0.17
N HIS A 40 22.13 14.63 1.34
CA HIS A 40 21.17 15.71 1.53
C HIS A 40 21.80 16.98 2.08
N GLY A 41 23.07 16.93 2.50
CA GLY A 41 23.78 18.10 3.02
C GLY A 41 23.27 18.58 4.39
N VAL A 42 22.51 17.76 5.11
CA VAL A 42 22.02 18.12 6.45
C VAL A 42 23.10 17.81 7.49
N THR A 43 23.40 18.80 8.33
CA THR A 43 24.38 18.67 9.41
C THR A 43 23.68 18.48 10.74
N PHE A 44 24.14 17.51 11.52
CA PHE A 44 23.65 17.19 12.85
C PHE A 44 24.81 17.24 13.84
N GLY A 45 24.67 17.95 14.95
CA GLY A 45 25.74 18.12 15.93
C GLY A 45 25.25 18.05 17.37
N TYR A 46 26.11 17.58 18.27
CA TYR A 46 25.89 17.58 19.71
C TYR A 46 27.09 18.15 20.46
N VAL A 47 26.82 18.81 21.59
CA VAL A 47 27.81 19.08 22.62
C VAL A 47 27.18 18.97 24.01
N PHE A 48 27.87 18.29 24.91
CA PHE A 48 27.41 17.95 26.27
C PHE A 48 28.16 18.76 27.33
N PRO A 49 27.56 19.01 28.51
CA PRO A 49 28.29 19.54 29.68
C PRO A 49 29.34 18.53 30.16
N PRO A 50 30.31 18.88 31.02
CA PRO A 50 31.38 17.96 31.45
C PRO A 50 30.92 16.55 31.86
N LEU A 51 31.69 15.51 31.48
CA LEU A 51 31.32 14.08 31.52
C LEU A 51 30.88 13.53 32.89
N ASP A 52 31.26 14.16 34.00
CA ASP A 52 30.89 13.74 35.35
C ASP A 52 29.68 14.51 35.95
N ALA A 53 29.03 15.38 35.16
CA ALA A 53 28.00 16.29 35.66
C ALA A 53 26.60 15.66 35.88
N GLY A 54 26.41 14.36 35.59
CA GLY A 54 25.07 13.76 35.59
C GLY A 54 24.14 14.45 34.59
N ALA A 55 24.69 14.81 33.43
CA ALA A 55 24.06 15.65 32.41
C ALA A 55 22.65 15.15 32.09
N THR A 56 21.65 16.00 32.28
CA THR A 56 20.26 15.79 31.83
C THR A 56 19.97 16.56 30.53
N GLU A 57 20.97 17.18 29.94
CA GLU A 57 20.83 18.13 28.84
C GLU A 57 22.02 18.09 27.87
N PHE A 58 21.82 18.68 26.70
CA PHE A 58 22.86 18.98 25.72
C PHE A 58 22.49 20.19 24.86
N ILE A 59 23.46 20.71 24.11
CA ILE A 59 23.23 21.65 23.02
C ILE A 59 23.32 20.88 21.69
N GLY A 60 22.31 21.02 20.85
CA GLY A 60 22.23 20.38 19.54
C GLY A 60 22.24 21.38 18.38
N GLU A 61 22.61 20.90 17.20
CA GLU A 61 22.53 21.64 15.95
C GLU A 61 21.89 20.78 14.85
N ILE A 62 20.97 21.38 14.09
CA ILE A 62 20.55 20.91 12.76
C ILE A 62 20.73 22.05 11.76
N VAL A 63 21.51 21.83 10.69
CA VAL A 63 21.60 22.76 9.55
C VAL A 63 21.15 22.02 8.30
N ALA A 64 20.09 22.49 7.66
CA ALA A 64 19.51 21.82 6.51
C ALA A 64 19.35 22.78 5.33
N PRO A 65 19.58 22.33 4.07
CA PRO A 65 19.21 23.11 2.89
C PRO A 65 17.75 23.51 2.93
N ILE A 66 17.39 24.67 2.37
CA ILE A 66 16.03 25.20 2.42
C ILE A 66 14.99 24.29 1.74
N ALA A 67 15.44 23.40 0.85
CA ALA A 67 14.61 22.35 0.23
C ALA A 67 14.31 21.16 1.18
N THR A 68 14.91 21.16 2.37
CA THR A 68 14.59 20.19 3.43
C THR A 68 13.34 20.67 4.12
N GLU A 69 12.23 20.03 3.82
CA GLU A 69 10.93 20.42 4.34
C GLU A 69 10.80 20.10 5.83
N TRP A 70 11.38 19.00 6.29
CA TRP A 70 11.65 18.77 7.71
C TRP A 70 12.79 17.77 7.91
N SER A 71 13.42 17.82 9.08
CA SER A 71 14.51 16.91 9.45
C SER A 71 14.45 16.59 10.95
N GLY A 72 15.11 15.50 11.35
CA GLY A 72 15.15 15.12 12.75
C GLY A 72 16.26 14.17 13.12
N VAL A 73 16.45 14.00 14.42
CA VAL A 73 17.44 13.12 15.02
C VAL A 73 16.88 12.29 16.15
N SER A 74 17.41 11.08 16.30
CA SER A 74 17.29 10.25 17.50
C SER A 74 18.68 10.00 18.06
N PRO A 75 19.08 10.67 19.15
CA PRO A 75 20.39 10.45 19.76
C PRO A 75 20.62 9.00 20.17
N GLY A 76 19.54 8.27 20.52
CA GLY A 76 19.59 6.86 20.90
C GLY A 76 19.66 5.87 19.74
N GLY A 77 19.55 6.34 18.50
CA GLY A 77 19.75 5.50 17.32
C GLY A 77 18.56 4.63 16.92
N ALA A 78 17.36 4.88 17.44
CA ALA A 78 16.14 4.22 16.98
C ALA A 78 14.93 5.17 17.05
N MET A 79 13.92 4.92 16.21
CA MET A 79 12.68 5.72 16.20
C MET A 79 11.79 5.37 17.41
N ILE A 80 11.59 4.07 17.65
CA ILE A 80 10.73 3.61 18.74
C ILE A 80 11.48 3.68 20.07
N THR A 81 10.78 4.03 21.15
CA THR A 81 11.30 4.00 22.53
C THR A 81 12.58 4.82 22.74
N ASN A 82 12.72 5.93 22.00
CA ASN A 82 13.80 6.91 22.11
C ASN A 82 13.25 8.33 21.91
N LEU A 83 13.96 9.34 22.44
CA LEU A 83 13.67 10.74 22.17
C LEU A 83 13.90 11.06 20.69
N LEU A 84 12.89 11.64 20.04
CA LEU A 84 12.99 12.18 18.69
C LEU A 84 12.96 13.71 18.76
N LEU A 85 13.87 14.36 18.05
CA LEU A 85 13.91 15.80 17.93
C LEU A 85 13.73 16.15 16.46
N VAL A 86 12.65 16.83 16.13
CA VAL A 86 12.28 17.20 14.77
C VAL A 86 12.21 18.71 14.64
N ALA A 87 12.60 19.23 13.48
CA ALA A 87 12.51 20.65 13.16
C ALA A 87 12.29 20.89 11.66
N TRP A 88 11.70 22.03 11.35
CA TRP A 88 11.44 22.52 10.01
C TRP A 88 11.38 24.05 9.99
N SER A 89 11.25 24.62 8.80
CA SER A 89 11.03 26.04 8.58
C SER A 89 9.55 26.31 8.32
N ASP A 90 8.96 27.31 8.97
CA ASP A 90 7.61 27.80 8.61
C ASP A 90 7.63 28.87 7.49
N GLY A 91 8.83 29.26 7.07
CA GLY A 91 9.10 30.28 6.06
C GLY A 91 9.80 31.52 6.63
N GLU A 92 9.65 31.78 7.93
CA GLU A 92 10.30 32.89 8.63
C GLU A 92 11.19 32.39 9.78
N ASP A 93 10.67 31.46 10.56
CA ASP A 93 11.29 30.92 11.77
C ASP A 93 11.45 29.39 11.69
N VAL A 94 12.26 28.85 12.61
CA VAL A 94 12.38 27.40 12.80
C VAL A 94 11.32 26.96 13.80
N VAL A 95 10.52 25.98 13.41
CA VAL A 95 9.58 25.30 14.30
C VAL A 95 10.16 23.94 14.67
N SER A 96 10.11 23.59 15.96
CA SER A 96 10.73 22.37 16.47
C SER A 96 9.84 21.67 17.48
N SER A 97 10.04 20.36 17.62
CA SER A 97 9.28 19.54 18.55
C SER A 97 10.04 18.32 19.04
N ALA A 98 9.80 17.96 20.30
CA ALA A 98 10.23 16.70 20.86
C ALA A 98 9.10 15.68 20.70
N ARG A 99 9.39 14.55 20.06
CA ARG A 99 8.41 13.51 19.75
C ARG A 99 8.85 12.14 20.26
N TRP A 100 7.87 11.25 20.45
CA TRP A 100 8.11 9.88 20.90
C TRP A 100 7.16 8.90 20.24
N ALA A 101 7.68 7.71 19.98
CA ALA A 101 6.94 6.64 19.34
C ALA A 101 7.13 5.32 20.09
N THR A 102 6.06 4.54 20.19
CA THR A 102 6.11 3.13 20.64
C THR A 102 6.21 2.15 19.48
N ASP A 103 5.92 2.62 18.27
CA ASP A 103 5.87 1.84 17.02
C ASP A 103 6.27 2.75 15.85
N TYR A 104 6.45 2.22 14.65
CA TYR A 104 6.75 3.00 13.44
C TYR A 104 5.49 3.70 12.90
N VAL A 105 4.95 4.62 13.70
CA VAL A 105 3.76 5.45 13.45
C VAL A 105 4.10 6.93 13.63
N GLN A 106 3.19 7.85 13.29
CA GLN A 106 3.32 9.28 13.59
C GLN A 106 3.72 9.46 15.06
N PRO A 107 4.91 10.00 15.34
CA PRO A 107 5.37 10.15 16.72
C PRO A 107 4.59 11.27 17.40
N LEU A 108 4.20 11.05 18.66
CA LEU A 108 3.40 12.00 19.41
C LEU A 108 4.27 13.03 20.10
N ALA A 109 3.71 14.22 20.30
CA ALA A 109 4.21 15.25 21.21
C ALA A 109 4.74 14.66 22.52
N MET A 110 5.96 15.04 22.90
CA MET A 110 6.49 14.71 24.22
C MET A 110 6.35 15.86 25.20
N VAL A 111 5.81 15.55 26.37
CA VAL A 111 5.90 16.43 27.55
C VAL A 111 7.13 16.01 28.37
N GLY A 112 8.07 16.93 28.60
CA GLY A 112 9.22 16.69 29.48
C GLY A 112 10.51 17.35 28.98
N PRO A 113 10.97 17.04 27.76
CA PRO A 113 12.03 17.79 27.10
C PRO A 113 11.66 19.27 27.02
N ILE A 114 12.60 20.14 27.37
CA ILE A 114 12.46 21.59 27.18
C ILE A 114 13.44 21.99 26.08
N LEU A 115 12.88 22.43 24.96
CA LEU A 115 13.64 22.92 23.81
C LEU A 115 13.70 24.44 23.89
N THR A 116 14.92 24.97 23.94
CA THR A 116 15.16 26.42 23.93
C THR A 116 16.06 26.76 22.76
N ASP A 117 15.58 27.62 21.87
CA ASP A 117 16.40 28.11 20.77
C ASP A 117 17.54 28.98 21.31
N LEU A 118 18.74 28.71 20.81
CA LEU A 118 19.93 29.49 21.10
C LEU A 118 20.23 30.47 19.95
N PRO A 119 21.05 31.49 20.19
CA PRO A 119 21.49 32.40 19.14
C PRO A 119 22.10 31.65 17.95
N SER A 120 21.84 32.18 16.74
CA SER A 120 22.14 31.56 15.43
C SER A 120 21.10 30.57 14.88
N THR A 121 20.00 30.29 15.60
CA THR A 121 18.79 29.74 14.97
C THR A 121 18.23 30.74 13.97
N LYS A 122 18.02 30.32 12.72
CA LYS A 122 17.61 31.21 11.62
C LYS A 122 17.10 30.44 10.40
N VAL A 123 16.24 31.10 9.62
CA VAL A 123 15.90 30.72 8.25
C VAL A 123 16.48 31.76 7.29
N ASN A 124 17.05 31.33 6.17
CA ASN A 124 17.46 32.22 5.08
C ASN A 124 17.19 31.58 3.71
N ALA A 125 17.51 32.30 2.63
CA ALA A 125 17.24 31.87 1.26
C ALA A 125 17.90 30.54 0.82
N THR A 126 18.83 30.00 1.60
CA THR A 126 19.59 28.79 1.24
C THR A 126 19.44 27.65 2.24
N HIS A 127 19.25 27.96 3.53
CA HIS A 127 19.22 26.97 4.60
C HIS A 127 18.34 27.47 5.75
N TRP A 128 17.78 26.53 6.50
CA TRP A 128 17.34 26.77 7.87
C TRP A 128 18.30 26.08 8.85
N LYS A 129 18.43 26.69 10.03
CA LYS A 129 19.37 26.27 11.05
C LYS A 129 18.73 26.36 12.41
N TRP A 130 18.79 25.25 13.14
CA TRP A 130 18.30 25.12 14.49
C TRP A 130 19.46 24.83 15.44
N VAL A 131 19.80 25.80 16.29
CA VAL A 131 20.74 25.62 17.39
C VAL A 131 19.93 25.69 18.67
N TYR A 132 19.98 24.64 19.48
CA TYR A 132 19.05 24.51 20.60
C TYR A 132 19.69 23.90 21.82
N ARG A 133 19.19 24.29 23.00
CA ARG A 133 19.42 23.59 24.25
C ARG A 133 18.26 22.64 24.49
N CYS A 134 18.57 21.38 24.76
CA CYS A 134 17.61 20.33 25.06
C CYS A 134 17.76 19.93 26.53
N GLU A 135 16.89 20.43 27.41
CA GLU A 135 16.88 20.05 28.82
C GLU A 135 15.98 18.85 29.07
N ASN A 136 16.36 17.97 30.00
CA ASN A 136 15.71 16.68 30.26
C ASN A 136 15.74 15.71 29.07
N CYS A 137 16.83 15.74 28.28
CA CYS A 137 16.94 14.99 27.03
C CYS A 137 17.93 13.82 27.07
N THR A 138 18.60 13.55 28.19
CA THR A 138 19.61 12.46 28.29
C THR A 138 19.32 11.46 29.41
N GLY A 139 18.49 11.81 30.41
CA GLY A 139 18.15 10.94 31.54
C GLY A 139 16.81 10.20 31.41
N GLN A 140 16.42 9.42 32.44
CA GLN A 140 15.02 8.95 32.59
C GLN A 140 14.14 10.13 32.99
N CYS A 141 13.21 10.55 32.14
CA CYS A 141 12.17 11.49 32.60
C CYS A 141 11.18 10.73 33.50
N ASN A 142 10.90 11.29 34.69
CA ASN A 142 9.99 10.72 35.69
C ASN A 142 8.49 10.84 35.32
N PHE A 143 8.12 10.47 34.09
CA PHE A 143 6.72 10.40 33.67
C PHE A 143 6.40 9.02 33.11
N ARG A 144 5.09 8.74 32.95
CA ARG A 144 4.42 7.43 32.81
C ARG A 144 4.89 6.50 31.67
N TRP A 145 5.96 6.84 30.96
CA TRP A 145 6.48 6.18 29.76
C TRP A 145 8.00 6.03 29.82
N VAL A 146 8.53 4.86 29.50
CA VAL A 146 9.98 4.61 29.42
C VAL A 146 10.50 5.20 28.10
N ILE A 147 11.06 6.42 28.15
CA ILE A 147 11.52 7.17 26.96
C ILE A 147 12.70 6.52 26.27
N TRP A 148 13.51 5.76 27.00
CA TRP A 148 14.72 5.09 26.51
C TRP A 148 14.61 3.59 26.77
N ALA A 149 14.70 2.75 25.74
CA ALA A 149 14.77 1.30 25.89
C ALA A 149 15.82 0.83 26.92
N ASN A 150 16.89 1.62 27.13
CA ASN A 150 18.00 1.33 28.03
C ASN A 150 18.07 2.24 29.28
N GLY A 151 17.07 3.10 29.53
CA GLY A 151 17.02 3.95 30.72
C GLY A 151 17.83 5.26 30.67
N GLY A 152 18.28 5.72 29.49
CA GLY A 152 18.93 7.01 29.28
C GLY A 152 19.86 6.99 28.05
N LEU A 153 20.40 8.15 27.66
CA LEU A 153 21.50 8.27 26.71
C LEU A 153 22.83 8.19 27.48
N ASP A 154 23.67 7.20 27.18
CA ASP A 154 25.00 7.09 27.78
C ASP A 154 25.99 8.00 27.05
N THR A 155 26.12 9.23 27.56
CA THR A 155 27.01 10.27 27.01
C THR A 155 28.49 9.96 27.21
N GLY A 156 28.85 8.98 28.04
CA GLY A 156 30.23 8.54 28.25
C GLY A 156 30.71 7.45 27.31
N SER A 157 29.91 7.10 26.30
CA SER A 157 30.15 5.93 25.45
C SER A 157 29.99 6.24 23.97
N PHE A 158 30.41 5.29 23.14
CA PHE A 158 30.14 5.34 21.71
C PHE A 158 28.69 4.95 21.42
N GLY A 159 27.97 5.79 20.68
CA GLY A 159 26.61 5.55 20.23
C GLY A 159 26.47 5.53 18.72
N ALA A 160 25.25 5.29 18.27
CA ALA A 160 24.88 5.31 16.86
C ALA A 160 23.62 6.17 16.62
N PRO A 161 23.70 7.51 16.74
CA PRO A 161 22.56 8.37 16.47
C PRO A 161 21.93 8.09 15.10
N ALA A 162 20.62 8.20 15.03
CA ALA A 162 19.87 8.17 13.79
C ALA A 162 19.53 9.59 13.36
N TRP A 163 19.47 9.81 12.05
CA TRP A 163 18.95 11.03 11.45
C TRP A 163 17.91 10.70 10.40
N VAL A 164 17.02 11.66 10.13
CA VAL A 164 15.96 11.53 9.14
C VAL A 164 15.88 12.81 8.31
N PHE A 165 15.48 12.68 7.05
CA PHE A 165 15.33 13.77 6.09
C PHE A 165 14.01 13.63 5.34
N SER A 166 13.31 14.75 5.14
CA SER A 166 12.13 14.80 4.29
C SER A 166 12.16 16.01 3.36
N ASN A 167 11.82 15.78 2.09
CA ASN A 167 11.46 16.81 1.13
C ASN A 167 9.92 16.94 0.96
N ILE A 168 9.15 16.33 1.87
CA ILE A 168 7.70 16.48 1.97
C ILE A 168 7.40 17.37 3.18
N PRO A 169 6.61 18.45 3.03
CA PRO A 169 6.26 19.36 4.12
C PRO A 169 5.45 18.67 5.22
N VAL A 170 5.56 19.24 6.42
CA VAL A 170 4.62 18.97 7.50
C VAL A 170 3.26 19.57 7.13
N ASP A 171 2.18 19.07 7.73
CA ASP A 171 0.80 19.45 7.35
C ASP A 171 0.46 20.91 7.68
N ASP A 172 1.01 21.41 8.79
CA ASP A 172 0.90 22.79 9.28
C ASP A 172 2.29 23.27 9.72
N PRO A 173 3.02 24.01 8.87
CA PRO A 173 4.37 24.46 9.19
C PRO A 173 4.47 25.37 10.42
N SER A 174 3.38 26.00 10.86
CA SER A 174 3.38 26.90 12.02
C SER A 174 3.12 26.20 13.36
N ASP A 175 2.64 24.95 13.34
CA ASP A 175 2.26 24.21 14.54
C ASP A 175 3.38 23.21 14.94
N PRO A 176 4.11 23.40 16.05
CA PRO A 176 5.10 22.42 16.50
C PRO A 176 4.52 21.04 16.78
N GLU A 177 3.19 20.91 16.92
CA GLU A 177 2.50 19.65 17.06
C GLU A 177 1.97 19.04 15.76
N SER A 178 2.24 19.70 14.63
CA SER A 178 1.84 19.28 13.29
C SER A 178 2.15 17.81 12.98
N THR A 179 1.27 17.19 12.21
CA THR A 179 1.52 15.86 11.64
C THR A 179 2.40 15.97 10.41
N PHE A 180 3.11 14.89 10.08
CA PHE A 180 4.01 14.87 8.94
C PHE A 180 4.09 13.46 8.36
N GLU A 181 4.32 13.38 7.05
CA GLU A 181 4.53 12.09 6.40
C GLU A 181 5.81 11.40 6.90
N GLU A 182 5.95 10.12 6.57
CA GLU A 182 7.18 9.38 6.83
C GLU A 182 8.37 10.05 6.14
N HIS A 183 9.52 10.12 6.83
CA HIS A 183 10.75 10.70 6.28
C HIS A 183 11.15 10.01 4.97
N THR A 184 11.54 10.81 3.97
CA THR A 184 11.93 10.29 2.66
C THR A 184 13.28 9.58 2.62
N ASP A 185 14.15 9.86 3.59
CA ASP A 185 15.39 9.13 3.81
C ASP A 185 15.78 9.14 5.29
N PHE A 186 16.62 8.20 5.69
CA PHE A 186 17.16 8.11 7.04
C PHE A 186 18.50 7.40 7.06
N GLY A 187 19.27 7.64 8.12
CA GLY A 187 20.57 7.00 8.28
C GLY A 187 21.00 6.92 9.73
N PHE A 188 22.15 6.27 9.92
CA PHE A 188 22.83 6.14 11.21
C PHE A 188 24.30 6.50 11.02
N TYR A 189 24.89 7.08 12.05
CA TYR A 189 26.33 7.32 12.08
C TYR A 189 26.88 6.99 13.45
N GLY A 190 28.14 6.58 13.49
CA GLY A 190 28.83 6.32 14.75
C GLY A 190 29.26 7.63 15.39
N LEU A 191 29.03 7.81 16.68
CA LEU A 191 29.45 9.00 17.40
C LEU A 191 30.04 8.62 18.76
N ASP A 192 31.26 9.06 19.03
CA ASP A 192 31.82 8.96 20.38
C ASP A 192 31.29 10.13 21.23
N PHE A 193 30.23 9.90 21.99
CA PHE A 193 29.64 10.94 22.83
C PHE A 193 30.63 11.43 23.90
N SER A 194 31.55 10.57 24.36
CA SER A 194 32.55 10.94 25.37
C SER A 194 33.52 12.02 24.88
N ALA A 195 33.69 12.14 23.55
CA ALA A 195 34.48 13.18 22.92
C ALA A 195 33.71 14.49 22.72
N ALA A 196 32.37 14.46 22.82
CA ALA A 196 31.48 15.59 22.58
C ALA A 196 31.23 16.46 23.83
N HIS A 197 32.12 16.44 24.82
CA HIS A 197 31.98 17.21 26.06
C HIS A 197 32.78 18.51 26.04
N ALA A 198 32.16 19.60 26.50
CA ALA A 198 32.82 20.90 26.66
C ALA A 198 33.26 21.17 28.09
N SER A 199 34.13 22.18 28.26
CA SER A 199 34.49 22.66 29.60
C SER A 199 33.28 23.30 30.30
N ALA A 200 33.27 23.30 31.63
CA ALA A 200 32.15 23.88 32.39
C ALA A 200 31.93 25.36 32.06
N SER A 201 33.01 26.12 31.82
CA SER A 201 32.93 27.54 31.47
C SER A 201 32.39 27.75 30.06
N ASP A 202 32.82 26.94 29.09
CA ASP A 202 32.38 27.09 27.70
C ASP A 202 30.91 26.69 27.56
N TYR A 203 30.52 25.56 28.14
CA TYR A 203 29.14 25.09 28.12
C TYR A 203 28.19 26.08 28.81
N ALA A 204 28.56 26.62 29.99
CA ALA A 204 27.77 27.62 30.68
C ALA A 204 27.64 28.93 29.88
N ASN A 205 28.70 29.33 29.18
CA ASN A 205 28.65 30.47 28.27
C ASN A 205 27.70 30.23 27.09
N TRP A 206 27.76 29.05 26.44
CA TRP A 206 26.91 28.73 25.30
C TRP A 206 25.43 28.57 25.67
N VAL A 207 25.13 27.94 26.81
CA VAL A 207 23.76 27.86 27.36
C VAL A 207 23.18 29.25 27.64
N ALA A 208 24.01 30.22 28.02
CA ALA A 208 23.59 31.62 28.21
C ALA A 208 23.50 32.42 26.90
N GLY A 209 23.67 31.77 25.73
CA GLY A 209 23.65 32.41 24.42
C GLY A 209 24.97 33.09 24.03
N GLY A 210 26.06 32.83 24.75
CA GLY A 210 27.39 33.29 24.40
C GLY A 210 27.99 32.53 23.23
N THR A 211 28.95 33.14 22.54
CA THR A 211 29.68 32.51 21.42
C THR A 211 30.96 31.82 21.90
N GLY A 212 31.45 30.84 21.14
CA GLY A 212 32.72 30.18 21.45
C GLY A 212 33.96 31.02 21.13
N SER A 213 35.07 30.72 21.81
CA SER A 213 36.37 31.31 21.52
C SER A 213 36.91 30.71 20.21
N GLY A 214 36.61 31.38 19.10
CA GLY A 214 36.87 30.91 17.73
C GLY A 214 38.25 30.27 17.55
N GLY A 215 38.24 28.97 17.27
CA GLY A 215 39.34 28.31 16.58
C GLY A 215 39.40 28.83 15.14
N THR A 216 40.61 29.07 14.64
CA THR A 216 40.85 29.43 13.23
C THR A 216 40.10 28.46 12.32
N PRO A 217 39.34 28.94 11.31
CA PRO A 217 38.58 28.05 10.44
C PRO A 217 39.54 27.06 9.78
N THR A 218 39.39 25.78 10.08
CA THR A 218 39.93 24.72 9.23
C THR A 218 39.39 24.94 7.83
N SER A 219 40.33 25.01 6.88
CA SER A 219 40.10 25.40 5.49
C SER A 219 38.75 24.93 4.96
N ALA A 220 38.00 25.87 4.36
CA ALA A 220 36.80 25.60 3.60
C ALA A 220 36.95 24.31 2.79
N PRO A 221 35.96 23.41 2.78
CA PRO A 221 35.90 22.35 1.78
C PRO A 221 36.09 23.02 0.41
N PRO A 222 36.91 22.45 -0.50
CA PRO A 222 37.14 23.07 -1.79
C PRO A 222 35.79 23.32 -2.44
N THR A 223 35.57 24.57 -2.86
CA THR A 223 34.48 24.91 -3.77
C THR A 223 34.78 24.17 -5.08
N THR A 224 34.35 22.91 -5.16
CA THR A 224 34.18 22.26 -6.45
C THR A 224 33.03 22.99 -7.12
N THR A 225 33.37 23.86 -8.06
CA THR A 225 32.59 23.98 -9.28
C THR A 225 32.39 22.56 -9.80
N THR A 226 31.22 21.99 -9.49
CA THR A 226 30.78 20.73 -10.08
C THR A 226 30.57 21.00 -11.57
N THR A 227 31.61 20.76 -12.36
CA THR A 227 31.36 20.02 -13.60
C THR A 227 30.64 18.76 -13.17
N THR A 228 29.39 18.61 -13.61
CA THR A 228 28.55 17.43 -13.42
C THR A 228 29.38 16.19 -13.77
N SER A 229 29.94 15.56 -12.74
CA SER A 229 30.47 14.22 -12.86
C SER A 229 29.28 13.32 -13.17
N ALA A 230 29.38 12.59 -14.28
CA ALA A 230 28.41 11.57 -14.64
C ALA A 230 28.19 10.65 -13.43
N PRO A 231 26.94 10.26 -13.13
CA PRO A 231 26.64 9.41 -11.99
C PRO A 231 27.48 8.13 -12.04
N THR A 232 28.12 7.82 -10.91
CA THR A 232 29.02 6.68 -10.70
C THR A 232 28.31 5.32 -10.73
N VAL A 233 26.98 5.30 -10.89
CA VAL A 233 26.16 4.09 -10.98
C VAL A 233 26.02 3.69 -12.45
N SER A 234 26.58 2.55 -12.82
CA SER A 234 26.33 1.93 -14.12
C SER A 234 24.93 1.31 -14.10
N ALA A 235 24.03 1.80 -14.96
CA ALA A 235 22.70 1.24 -15.08
C ALA A 235 22.71 -0.10 -15.82
N THR A 236 22.01 -1.09 -15.29
CA THR A 236 21.84 -2.40 -15.95
C THR A 236 20.58 -2.34 -16.82
N PRO A 237 20.69 -2.53 -18.15
CA PRO A 237 19.52 -2.56 -19.03
C PRO A 237 18.76 -3.88 -18.92
N TYR A 238 17.44 -3.82 -19.09
CA TYR A 238 16.54 -4.99 -19.05
C TYR A 238 15.74 -5.14 -20.34
N ASP A 239 15.40 -6.39 -20.68
CA ASP A 239 14.51 -6.69 -21.81
C ASP A 239 13.08 -6.26 -21.47
N TYR A 240 12.67 -6.49 -20.23
CA TYR A 240 11.38 -6.03 -19.73
C TYR A 240 11.56 -5.35 -18.37
N ILE A 241 10.97 -4.16 -18.22
CA ILE A 241 10.75 -3.53 -16.92
C ILE A 241 9.26 -3.56 -16.63
N ILE A 242 8.87 -4.17 -15.52
CA ILE A 242 7.48 -4.34 -15.08
C ILE A 242 7.26 -3.47 -13.85
N VAL A 243 6.23 -2.62 -13.89
CA VAL A 243 5.92 -1.62 -12.87
C VAL A 243 4.69 -2.05 -12.07
N GLY A 244 4.91 -2.55 -10.86
CA GLY A 244 3.89 -3.07 -9.94
C GLY A 244 3.91 -4.59 -9.84
N ALA A 245 4.08 -5.13 -8.64
CA ALA A 245 4.00 -6.55 -8.32
C ALA A 245 2.60 -6.94 -7.80
N GLY A 246 1.55 -6.41 -8.44
CA GLY A 246 0.19 -6.92 -8.33
C GLY A 246 -0.03 -8.21 -9.14
N PRO A 247 -1.28 -8.70 -9.28
CA PRO A 247 -1.57 -9.94 -10.02
C PRO A 247 -1.08 -9.91 -11.47
N GLY A 248 -1.33 -8.82 -12.19
CA GLY A 248 -0.88 -8.66 -13.59
C GLY A 248 0.64 -8.69 -13.73
N GLY A 249 1.33 -7.90 -12.91
CA GLY A 249 2.79 -7.77 -12.96
C GLY A 249 3.54 -9.00 -12.50
N ILE A 250 3.06 -9.70 -11.46
CA ILE A 250 3.65 -10.96 -11.01
C ILE A 250 3.53 -12.04 -12.10
N ILE A 251 2.36 -12.19 -12.72
CA ILE A 251 2.16 -13.16 -13.80
C ILE A 251 3.03 -12.81 -15.02
N ALA A 252 3.11 -11.52 -15.37
CA ALA A 252 3.98 -11.06 -16.45
C ALA A 252 5.45 -11.37 -16.17
N ALA A 253 5.94 -11.09 -14.97
CA ALA A 253 7.32 -11.39 -14.58
C ALA A 253 7.63 -12.88 -14.68
N ASP A 254 6.74 -13.74 -14.18
CA ASP A 254 6.93 -15.19 -14.22
C ASP A 254 6.98 -15.71 -15.66
N ARG A 255 6.04 -15.30 -16.51
CA ARG A 255 5.94 -15.80 -17.89
C ARG A 255 7.05 -15.25 -18.80
N LEU A 256 7.46 -14.01 -18.62
CA LEU A 256 8.57 -13.43 -19.39
C LEU A 256 9.92 -14.02 -18.98
N THR A 257 10.15 -14.25 -17.69
CA THR A 257 11.37 -14.93 -17.23
C THR A 257 11.39 -16.40 -17.62
N GLU A 258 10.24 -17.08 -17.65
CA GLU A 258 10.09 -18.44 -18.21
C GLU A 258 10.49 -18.50 -19.70
N ALA A 259 10.20 -17.45 -20.46
CA ALA A 259 10.64 -17.29 -21.85
C ALA A 259 12.13 -16.88 -22.01
N GLY A 260 12.90 -16.86 -20.92
CA GLY A 260 14.33 -16.58 -20.92
C GLY A 260 14.71 -15.10 -21.01
N LYS A 261 13.75 -14.17 -20.84
CA LYS A 261 13.99 -12.72 -20.93
C LYS A 261 14.61 -12.17 -19.65
N ASN A 262 15.45 -11.14 -19.74
CA ASN A 262 15.97 -10.44 -18.57
C ASN A 262 14.94 -9.43 -18.04
N VAL A 263 14.36 -9.69 -16.87
CA VAL A 263 13.21 -8.94 -16.36
C VAL A 263 13.57 -8.23 -15.07
N LEU A 264 13.22 -6.94 -15.00
CA LEU A 264 13.15 -6.18 -13.75
C LEU A 264 11.68 -6.03 -13.34
N LEU A 265 11.32 -6.55 -12.17
CA LEU A 265 10.05 -6.26 -11.51
C LEU A 265 10.27 -5.21 -10.43
N LEU A 266 9.51 -4.12 -10.47
CA LEU A 266 9.54 -3.04 -9.50
C LEU A 266 8.22 -3.02 -8.74
N ASP A 267 8.27 -2.88 -7.42
CA ASP A 267 7.10 -2.57 -6.60
C ASP A 267 7.41 -1.42 -5.64
N ARG A 268 6.45 -0.50 -5.50
CA ARG A 268 6.57 0.66 -4.61
C ARG A 268 6.43 0.29 -3.14
N GLY A 269 5.76 -0.80 -2.86
CA GLY A 269 5.47 -1.28 -1.52
C GLY A 269 6.50 -2.28 -1.01
N GLY A 270 6.32 -2.64 0.25
CA GLY A 270 7.14 -3.59 0.97
C GLY A 270 6.63 -5.02 0.96
N PRO A 271 7.32 -5.90 1.73
CA PRO A 271 6.87 -7.27 1.96
C PRO A 271 5.44 -7.38 2.51
N SER A 272 4.74 -8.43 2.09
CA SER A 272 3.39 -8.78 2.53
C SER A 272 3.40 -10.09 3.34
N THR A 273 3.29 -11.24 2.68
CA THR A 273 3.34 -12.57 3.29
C THR A 273 4.73 -12.89 3.84
N TRP A 274 4.81 -13.90 4.69
CA TRP A 274 6.08 -14.30 5.29
C TRP A 274 7.15 -14.65 4.24
N GLU A 275 6.77 -15.32 3.15
CA GLU A 275 7.71 -15.74 2.08
C GLU A 275 8.33 -14.57 1.30
N THR A 276 7.69 -13.40 1.34
CA THR A 276 8.25 -12.16 0.77
C THR A 276 9.12 -11.41 1.77
N GLY A 277 9.25 -11.90 3.01
CA GLY A 277 9.96 -11.23 4.10
C GLY A 277 9.06 -10.41 5.04
N GLY A 278 7.74 -10.53 4.92
CA GLY A 278 6.80 -9.81 5.78
C GLY A 278 6.86 -10.29 7.23
N ARG A 279 6.69 -9.37 8.18
CA ARG A 279 6.80 -9.65 9.63
C ARG A 279 5.64 -9.13 10.45
N TYR A 280 4.64 -8.51 9.82
CA TYR A 280 3.48 -7.99 10.52
C TYR A 280 2.52 -9.14 10.88
N ALA A 281 2.66 -9.68 12.07
CA ALA A 281 1.95 -10.87 12.54
C ALA A 281 1.26 -10.60 13.89
N PRO A 282 0.12 -11.25 14.17
CA PRO A 282 -0.46 -11.18 15.49
C PRO A 282 0.40 -11.94 16.51
N VAL A 283 0.38 -11.50 17.77
CA VAL A 283 1.18 -12.10 18.85
C VAL A 283 0.94 -13.61 18.99
N TRP A 284 -0.30 -14.08 18.76
CA TRP A 284 -0.63 -15.49 18.86
C TRP A 284 -0.03 -16.35 17.73
N ALA A 285 0.37 -15.75 16.60
CA ALA A 285 1.04 -16.43 15.49
C ALA A 285 2.57 -16.30 15.55
N ASP A 286 3.14 -15.84 16.67
CA ASP A 286 4.59 -15.68 16.79
C ASP A 286 5.32 -17.01 16.57
N GLY A 287 6.44 -16.95 15.86
CA GLY A 287 7.23 -18.12 15.45
C GLY A 287 6.58 -19.04 14.40
N GLN A 288 5.37 -18.75 13.94
CA GLN A 288 4.63 -19.62 13.01
C GLN A 288 4.91 -19.36 11.53
N GLN A 289 5.76 -18.36 11.24
CA GLN A 289 6.06 -17.93 9.88
C GLN A 289 4.81 -17.48 9.11
N LEU A 290 3.94 -16.76 9.79
CA LEU A 290 2.68 -16.24 9.26
C LEU A 290 2.61 -14.74 9.52
N THR A 291 2.05 -13.99 8.59
CA THR A 291 1.67 -12.59 8.76
C THR A 291 0.16 -12.43 8.74
N LYS A 292 -0.31 -11.20 8.97
CA LYS A 292 -1.71 -10.79 8.75
C LYS A 292 -2.23 -11.18 7.36
N PHE A 293 -1.35 -11.16 6.37
CA PHE A 293 -1.69 -11.41 4.98
C PHE A 293 -1.69 -12.90 4.64
N ASP A 294 -0.94 -13.74 5.36
CA ASP A 294 -0.92 -15.19 5.17
C ASP A 294 -2.21 -15.87 5.65
N VAL A 295 -2.78 -15.40 6.77
CA VAL A 295 -3.93 -16.03 7.44
C VAL A 295 -5.25 -15.51 6.86
N PRO A 296 -6.04 -16.33 6.14
CA PRO A 296 -7.30 -15.88 5.54
C PRO A 296 -8.30 -15.26 6.52
N GLY A 297 -8.43 -15.85 7.72
CA GLY A 297 -9.35 -15.39 8.76
C GLY A 297 -9.00 -14.01 9.35
N LEU A 298 -7.85 -13.43 9.01
CA LEU A 298 -7.48 -12.08 9.40
C LEU A 298 -7.91 -11.01 8.39
N PHE A 299 -8.55 -11.37 7.28
CA PHE A 299 -8.99 -10.44 6.23
C PHE A 299 -9.75 -9.22 6.77
N GLU A 300 -10.78 -9.43 7.60
CA GLU A 300 -11.61 -8.32 8.11
C GLU A 300 -10.80 -7.35 8.99
N THR A 301 -9.73 -7.82 9.62
CA THR A 301 -8.86 -6.97 10.45
C THR A 301 -8.01 -5.99 9.64
N LEU A 302 -7.97 -6.13 8.30
CA LEU A 302 -7.29 -5.17 7.42
C LEU A 302 -8.00 -3.80 7.37
N PHE A 303 -9.25 -3.74 7.82
CA PHE A 303 -10.06 -2.52 7.86
C PHE A 303 -10.20 -1.91 9.25
N THR A 304 -9.76 -2.62 10.29
CA THR A 304 -9.92 -2.21 11.69
C THR A 304 -8.59 -1.98 12.40
N ASP A 305 -7.49 -2.04 11.65
CA ASP A 305 -6.16 -1.81 12.21
C ASP A 305 -5.94 -0.32 12.47
N SER A 306 -5.23 0.00 13.56
CA SER A 306 -4.91 1.38 13.90
C SER A 306 -3.87 2.01 12.97
N ASN A 307 -3.04 1.20 12.29
CA ASN A 307 -2.04 1.70 11.33
C ASN A 307 -1.94 0.81 10.09
N PRO A 308 -2.86 0.94 9.12
CA PRO A 308 -2.93 0.06 7.96
C PRO A 308 -1.92 0.46 6.87
N PHE A 309 -0.62 0.23 7.11
CA PHE A 309 0.49 0.58 6.21
C PHE A 309 0.39 -0.01 4.79
N TRP A 310 -0.43 -1.05 4.61
CA TRP A 310 -0.61 -1.75 3.35
C TRP A 310 -1.44 -0.98 2.32
N TRP A 311 -2.19 0.05 2.73
CA TRP A 311 -2.93 0.87 1.78
C TRP A 311 -2.04 1.92 1.10
N CYS A 312 -2.29 2.17 -0.17
CA CYS A 312 -1.63 3.24 -0.91
C CYS A 312 -2.02 4.60 -0.32
N LYS A 313 -1.04 5.32 0.22
CA LYS A 313 -1.24 6.64 0.86
C LYS A 313 -1.66 7.74 -0.13
N ASP A 314 -1.36 7.56 -1.41
CA ASP A 314 -1.62 8.53 -2.47
C ASP A 314 -2.77 8.12 -3.41
N VAL A 315 -3.73 7.32 -2.89
CA VAL A 315 -4.96 6.92 -3.57
C VAL A 315 -6.13 7.09 -2.60
N ASN A 316 -7.20 7.78 -3.01
CA ASN A 316 -8.33 8.09 -2.12
C ASN A 316 -9.34 6.94 -1.90
N THR A 317 -8.96 5.72 -2.28
CA THR A 317 -9.77 4.50 -2.17
C THR A 317 -8.84 3.32 -1.82
N PHE A 318 -9.39 2.18 -1.43
CA PHE A 318 -8.56 1.04 -1.05
C PHE A 318 -7.81 0.46 -2.25
N ALA A 319 -6.49 0.57 -2.20
CA ALA A 319 -5.55 -0.08 -3.10
C ALA A 319 -4.35 -0.56 -2.28
N GLY A 320 -3.92 -1.83 -2.48
CA GLY A 320 -2.79 -2.39 -1.75
C GLY A 320 -1.45 -1.93 -2.35
N CYS A 321 -0.61 -1.28 -1.55
CA CYS A 321 0.76 -0.88 -1.88
C CYS A 321 1.79 -1.73 -1.13
N LEU A 322 1.85 -3.00 -1.51
CA LEU A 322 2.73 -4.05 -0.97
C LEU A 322 2.85 -5.17 -2.01
N ILE A 323 3.83 -6.06 -1.84
CA ILE A 323 4.02 -7.20 -2.75
C ILE A 323 2.72 -8.02 -2.86
N GLY A 324 2.24 -8.25 -4.08
CA GLY A 324 0.94 -8.87 -4.39
C GLY A 324 -0.21 -7.89 -4.59
N GLY A 325 -0.02 -6.61 -4.25
CA GLY A 325 -1.02 -5.56 -4.36
C GLY A 325 -2.35 -5.95 -3.72
N GLY A 326 -3.44 -5.74 -4.45
CA GLY A 326 -4.79 -6.13 -4.01
C GLY A 326 -4.94 -7.60 -3.62
N THR A 327 -4.17 -8.53 -4.21
CA THR A 327 -4.29 -9.97 -3.87
C THR A 327 -3.78 -10.32 -2.48
N SER A 328 -2.96 -9.46 -1.87
CA SER A 328 -2.46 -9.63 -0.50
C SER A 328 -3.44 -9.12 0.56
N VAL A 329 -4.40 -8.28 0.17
CA VAL A 329 -5.31 -7.57 1.09
C VAL A 329 -6.80 -7.79 0.79
N ASN A 330 -7.15 -8.49 -0.30
CA ASN A 330 -8.54 -8.77 -0.64
C ASN A 330 -9.14 -9.94 0.15
N GLY A 331 -10.46 -10.14 -0.01
CA GLY A 331 -11.20 -11.24 0.60
C GLY A 331 -10.95 -12.63 0.00
N GLY A 332 -10.02 -12.75 -0.95
CA GLY A 332 -9.62 -14.02 -1.56
C GLY A 332 -10.65 -14.65 -2.53
N LEU A 333 -11.86 -14.10 -2.65
CA LEU A 333 -12.92 -14.63 -3.53
C LEU A 333 -12.43 -14.82 -4.96
N TYR A 334 -12.55 -16.04 -5.47
CA TYR A 334 -11.88 -16.48 -6.68
C TYR A 334 -12.83 -17.21 -7.62
N TRP A 335 -13.12 -16.57 -8.74
CA TRP A 335 -14.00 -17.10 -9.77
C TRP A 335 -13.21 -17.28 -11.06
N TYR A 336 -13.31 -18.46 -11.67
CA TYR A 336 -12.83 -18.61 -13.04
C TYR A 336 -13.71 -17.75 -13.96
N PRO A 337 -13.12 -17.07 -14.96
CA PRO A 337 -13.87 -16.27 -15.90
C PRO A 337 -14.87 -17.13 -16.68
N ALA A 338 -16.06 -16.59 -16.91
CA ALA A 338 -17.00 -17.10 -17.90
C ALA A 338 -16.60 -16.62 -19.30
N ASP A 339 -17.09 -17.28 -20.34
CA ASP A 339 -16.87 -16.89 -21.73
C ASP A 339 -17.36 -15.45 -22.00
N SER A 340 -18.45 -15.04 -21.32
CA SER A 340 -18.99 -13.69 -21.42
C SER A 340 -18.03 -12.61 -20.93
N ASP A 341 -17.14 -12.91 -19.98
CA ASP A 341 -16.20 -11.92 -19.43
C ASP A 341 -15.14 -11.49 -20.46
N PHE A 342 -14.85 -12.32 -21.46
CA PHE A 342 -13.89 -12.07 -22.56
C PHE A 342 -14.58 -11.80 -23.91
N SER A 343 -15.90 -11.60 -23.90
CA SER A 343 -16.70 -11.41 -25.11
C SER A 343 -16.54 -10.01 -25.70
N THR A 344 -16.82 -9.87 -26.99
CA THR A 344 -16.79 -8.56 -27.68
C THR A 344 -17.83 -7.59 -27.16
N SER A 345 -18.93 -8.07 -26.60
CA SER A 345 -19.95 -7.21 -25.97
C SER A 345 -19.47 -6.59 -24.65
N GLN A 346 -18.40 -7.12 -24.04
CA GLN A 346 -17.69 -6.52 -22.91
C GLN A 346 -16.55 -5.59 -23.35
N GLY A 347 -16.38 -5.34 -24.65
CA GLY A 347 -15.36 -4.45 -25.20
C GLY A 347 -14.03 -5.13 -25.53
N TRP A 348 -13.93 -6.45 -25.39
CA TRP A 348 -12.72 -7.17 -25.81
C TRP A 348 -12.63 -7.31 -27.33
N PRO A 349 -11.42 -7.24 -27.93
CA PRO A 349 -11.23 -7.64 -29.32
C PRO A 349 -11.60 -9.11 -29.52
N SER A 350 -12.10 -9.48 -30.70
CA SER A 350 -12.52 -10.86 -31.00
C SER A 350 -11.41 -11.89 -30.78
N SER A 351 -10.16 -11.49 -30.95
CA SER A 351 -8.98 -12.32 -30.73
C SER A 351 -8.80 -12.72 -29.25
N TRP A 352 -9.43 -12.02 -28.31
CA TRP A 352 -9.37 -12.32 -26.88
C TRP A 352 -10.38 -13.36 -26.40
N GLY A 353 -11.48 -13.57 -27.15
CA GLY A 353 -12.59 -14.44 -26.74
C GLY A 353 -12.20 -15.90 -26.48
N ASN A 354 -11.11 -16.40 -27.08
CA ASN A 354 -10.56 -17.72 -26.75
C ASN A 354 -9.65 -17.66 -25.51
N HIS A 355 -10.22 -17.36 -24.34
CA HIS A 355 -9.48 -17.24 -23.08
C HIS A 355 -9.15 -18.60 -22.43
N ALA A 356 -9.86 -19.67 -22.82
CA ALA A 356 -9.78 -20.99 -22.20
C ALA A 356 -8.36 -21.56 -22.01
N PRO A 357 -7.41 -21.45 -22.97
CA PRO A 357 -6.04 -21.92 -22.77
C PRO A 357 -5.29 -21.18 -21.65
N TYR A 358 -5.56 -19.89 -21.49
CA TYR A 358 -4.93 -19.04 -20.48
C TYR A 358 -5.57 -19.24 -19.11
N THR A 359 -6.89 -19.39 -19.08
CA THR A 359 -7.61 -19.82 -17.88
C THR A 359 -7.17 -21.22 -17.44
N ALA A 360 -6.87 -22.14 -18.34
CA ALA A 360 -6.34 -23.47 -17.99
C ALA A 360 -4.94 -23.38 -17.35
N LYS A 361 -4.05 -22.50 -17.86
CA LYS A 361 -2.76 -22.22 -17.22
C LYS A 361 -2.94 -21.67 -15.81
N LEU A 362 -3.85 -20.71 -15.64
CA LEU A 362 -4.19 -20.16 -14.33
C LEU A 362 -4.70 -21.25 -13.37
N LYS A 363 -5.66 -22.07 -13.80
CA LYS A 363 -6.20 -23.21 -13.03
C LYS A 363 -5.11 -24.16 -12.54
N ALA A 364 -4.14 -24.46 -13.40
CA ALA A 364 -3.03 -25.35 -13.07
C ALA A 364 -2.08 -24.77 -12.01
N ARG A 365 -1.96 -23.44 -11.94
CA ARG A 365 -1.10 -22.75 -10.97
C ARG A 365 -1.84 -22.48 -9.66
N ILE A 366 -3.10 -22.07 -9.76
CA ILE A 366 -3.95 -21.64 -8.67
C ILE A 366 -5.30 -22.38 -8.81
N PRO A 367 -5.40 -23.60 -8.27
CA PRO A 367 -6.68 -24.31 -8.23
C PRO A 367 -7.63 -23.59 -7.26
N SER A 368 -8.92 -23.57 -7.62
CA SER A 368 -9.98 -23.06 -6.76
C SER A 368 -10.27 -24.06 -5.65
N THR A 369 -10.58 -23.55 -4.46
CA THR A 369 -11.17 -24.34 -3.38
C THR A 369 -12.31 -23.58 -2.74
N ASP A 370 -13.45 -24.24 -2.54
CA ASP A 370 -14.57 -23.72 -1.74
C ASP A 370 -14.58 -24.34 -0.32
N HIS A 371 -13.52 -25.05 0.05
CA HIS A 371 -13.28 -25.68 1.34
C HIS A 371 -11.78 -25.57 1.69
N PRO A 372 -11.26 -24.35 1.92
CA PRO A 372 -9.82 -24.11 1.96
C PRO A 372 -9.13 -24.61 3.24
N SER A 373 -9.91 -24.99 4.27
CA SER A 373 -9.39 -25.71 5.43
C SER A 373 -8.75 -27.03 5.00
N THR A 374 -7.56 -27.32 5.50
CA THR A 374 -6.75 -28.47 5.04
C THR A 374 -7.30 -29.84 5.44
N ASP A 375 -8.26 -29.88 6.36
CA ASP A 375 -9.03 -31.07 6.74
C ASP A 375 -10.20 -31.37 5.78
N GLY A 376 -10.45 -30.49 4.80
CA GLY A 376 -11.55 -30.60 3.83
C GLY A 376 -12.92 -30.21 4.39
N VAL A 377 -12.98 -29.63 5.59
CA VAL A 377 -14.22 -29.23 6.27
C VAL A 377 -14.45 -27.73 6.10
N ARG A 378 -15.72 -27.32 6.00
CA ARG A 378 -16.13 -25.91 6.03
C ARG A 378 -16.57 -25.52 7.43
N TYR A 379 -16.18 -24.33 7.86
CA TYR A 379 -16.42 -23.81 9.20
C TYR A 379 -17.24 -22.51 9.18
N LEU A 380 -18.03 -22.28 10.22
CA LEU A 380 -18.87 -21.08 10.38
C LEU A 380 -19.88 -20.90 9.23
N GLU A 381 -20.54 -21.99 8.85
CA GLU A 381 -21.46 -22.09 7.69
C GLU A 381 -22.94 -21.85 8.04
N GLN A 382 -23.26 -21.30 9.21
CA GLN A 382 -24.65 -21.10 9.62
C GLN A 382 -25.41 -20.17 8.66
N THR A 383 -24.71 -19.21 8.05
CA THR A 383 -25.28 -18.34 7.02
C THR A 383 -25.63 -19.11 5.75
N GLU A 384 -24.94 -20.21 5.42
CA GLU A 384 -25.28 -21.01 4.24
C GLU A 384 -26.67 -21.63 4.35
N SER A 385 -26.99 -22.21 5.49
CA SER A 385 -28.31 -22.83 5.69
C SER A 385 -29.44 -21.80 5.68
N VAL A 386 -29.17 -20.60 6.23
CA VAL A 386 -30.12 -19.46 6.15
C VAL A 386 -30.31 -19.02 4.70
N MET A 387 -29.24 -18.90 3.92
CA MET A 387 -29.29 -18.51 2.51
C MET A 387 -29.93 -19.58 1.62
N ALA A 388 -29.70 -20.87 1.88
CA ALA A 388 -30.36 -21.95 1.15
C ALA A 388 -31.88 -21.89 1.35
N ALA A 389 -32.35 -21.63 2.57
CA ALA A 389 -33.76 -21.44 2.87
C ALA A 389 -34.35 -20.18 2.22
N LEU A 390 -33.57 -19.10 2.12
CA LEU A 390 -33.99 -17.85 1.46
C LEU A 390 -34.09 -18.02 -0.06
N LEU A 391 -33.06 -18.60 -0.68
CA LEU A 391 -32.87 -18.59 -2.14
C LEU A 391 -33.57 -19.76 -2.86
N ALA A 392 -33.74 -20.93 -2.23
CA ALA A 392 -34.36 -22.08 -2.89
C ALA A 392 -35.82 -21.81 -3.34
N PRO A 393 -36.69 -21.15 -2.54
CA PRO A 393 -38.04 -20.78 -3.00
C PRO A 393 -38.05 -19.76 -4.14
N GLN A 394 -36.96 -19.03 -4.34
CA GLN A 394 -36.76 -18.11 -5.48
C GLN A 394 -36.24 -18.84 -6.72
N GLY A 395 -36.10 -20.18 -6.70
CA GLY A 395 -35.66 -20.98 -7.84
C GLY A 395 -34.15 -21.13 -7.97
N TYR A 396 -33.37 -20.68 -6.98
CA TYR A 396 -31.93 -20.88 -7.00
C TYR A 396 -31.57 -22.34 -6.74
N ARG A 397 -30.50 -22.78 -7.40
CA ARG A 397 -29.87 -24.09 -7.15
C ARG A 397 -28.47 -23.93 -6.59
N GLN A 398 -28.09 -24.84 -5.70
CA GLN A 398 -26.73 -24.90 -5.19
C GLN A 398 -25.80 -25.54 -6.23
N ALA A 399 -24.59 -25.01 -6.37
CA ALA A 399 -23.53 -25.61 -7.19
C ALA A 399 -22.14 -25.28 -6.63
N THR A 400 -21.16 -26.12 -6.97
CA THR A 400 -19.75 -25.72 -6.91
C THR A 400 -19.50 -24.74 -8.06
N ILE A 401 -19.42 -23.45 -7.73
CA ILE A 401 -19.55 -22.32 -8.68
C ILE A 401 -18.50 -22.38 -9.81
N ASN A 402 -17.29 -22.85 -9.50
CA ASN A 402 -16.17 -22.87 -10.44
C ASN A 402 -16.12 -24.12 -11.34
N ASP A 403 -16.97 -25.13 -11.10
CA ASP A 403 -17.08 -26.30 -11.98
C ASP A 403 -17.72 -25.94 -13.31
N ASN A 404 -18.62 -24.95 -13.33
CA ASN A 404 -19.21 -24.40 -14.53
C ASN A 404 -19.32 -22.86 -14.45
N PRO A 405 -18.26 -22.13 -14.87
CA PRO A 405 -18.20 -20.69 -14.79
C PRO A 405 -19.34 -19.96 -15.52
N ASP A 406 -19.82 -20.50 -16.64
CA ASP A 406 -20.88 -19.89 -17.47
C ASP A 406 -22.28 -20.06 -16.87
N SER A 407 -22.41 -20.93 -15.86
CA SER A 407 -23.69 -21.26 -15.25
C SER A 407 -23.91 -20.48 -13.96
N LYS A 408 -24.43 -19.25 -14.08
CA LYS A 408 -24.55 -18.29 -12.97
C LYS A 408 -25.99 -17.89 -12.63
N ASP A 409 -26.91 -17.85 -13.58
CA ASP A 409 -28.28 -17.38 -13.28
C ASP A 409 -28.99 -18.34 -12.32
N HIS A 410 -29.57 -17.81 -11.24
CA HIS A 410 -30.18 -18.57 -10.16
C HIS A 410 -29.24 -19.64 -9.57
N VAL A 411 -27.97 -19.29 -9.39
CA VAL A 411 -26.98 -20.18 -8.75
C VAL A 411 -26.48 -19.57 -7.46
N PHE A 412 -26.40 -20.39 -6.43
CA PHE A 412 -25.65 -20.08 -5.21
C PHE A 412 -24.68 -21.21 -4.87
N GLY A 413 -23.68 -20.91 -4.05
CA GLY A 413 -22.72 -21.90 -3.60
C GLY A 413 -21.80 -21.35 -2.53
N TYR A 414 -20.98 -22.24 -1.96
CA TYR A 414 -19.93 -21.86 -1.03
C TYR A 414 -18.94 -20.90 -1.69
N SER A 415 -18.41 -19.98 -0.90
CA SER A 415 -17.37 -19.05 -1.35
C SER A 415 -16.14 -19.82 -1.80
N ALA A 416 -15.66 -19.54 -3.01
CA ALA A 416 -14.45 -20.13 -3.54
C ALA A 416 -13.27 -19.17 -3.41
N PHE A 417 -12.09 -19.70 -3.15
CA PHE A 417 -10.88 -18.94 -2.86
C PHE A 417 -9.70 -19.43 -3.69
N SER A 418 -8.71 -18.55 -3.88
CA SER A 418 -7.39 -18.84 -4.47
C SER A 418 -6.36 -19.29 -3.41
N PHE A 419 -6.85 -19.86 -2.30
CA PHE A 419 -6.03 -20.28 -1.15
C PHE A 419 -5.34 -21.61 -1.41
N ILE A 420 -4.17 -21.78 -0.79
CA ILE A 420 -3.33 -22.96 -0.92
C ILE A 420 -2.90 -23.36 0.48
N ASN A 421 -3.16 -24.62 0.87
CA ASN A 421 -2.76 -25.19 2.16
C ASN A 421 -3.24 -24.36 3.38
N GLY A 422 -4.51 -23.94 3.38
CA GLY A 422 -5.13 -23.17 4.48
C GLY A 422 -4.59 -21.74 4.64
N GLN A 423 -3.83 -21.24 3.67
CA GLN A 423 -3.23 -19.91 3.69
C GLN A 423 -3.58 -19.15 2.42
N ARG A 424 -3.41 -17.82 2.45
CA ARG A 424 -3.50 -16.98 1.25
C ARG A 424 -2.56 -17.53 0.18
N GLY A 425 -3.13 -17.87 -0.97
CA GLY A 425 -2.39 -18.38 -2.13
C GLY A 425 -2.14 -17.28 -3.15
N GLY A 426 -2.79 -17.40 -4.31
CA GLY A 426 -2.71 -16.40 -5.37
C GLY A 426 -1.33 -16.27 -6.04
N PRO A 427 -1.08 -15.16 -6.75
CA PRO A 427 0.14 -14.96 -7.53
C PRO A 427 1.43 -14.95 -6.70
N VAL A 428 1.40 -14.44 -5.46
CA VAL A 428 2.56 -14.39 -4.57
C VAL A 428 3.08 -15.80 -4.26
N ALA A 429 2.19 -16.69 -3.85
CA ALA A 429 2.52 -18.07 -3.46
C ALA A 429 2.87 -19.01 -4.63
N THR A 430 2.67 -18.55 -5.87
CA THR A 430 2.79 -19.41 -7.07
C THR A 430 3.71 -18.81 -8.13
N TYR A 431 3.25 -17.80 -8.86
CA TYR A 431 3.96 -17.14 -9.95
C TYR A 431 5.21 -16.41 -9.47
N LEU A 432 5.13 -15.62 -8.40
CA LEU A 432 6.29 -14.91 -7.89
C LEU A 432 7.35 -15.88 -7.35
N ARG A 433 6.93 -16.98 -6.70
CA ARG A 433 7.83 -18.03 -6.21
C ARG A 433 8.65 -18.66 -7.33
N THR A 434 8.02 -19.01 -8.45
CA THR A 434 8.75 -19.57 -9.61
C THR A 434 9.61 -18.54 -10.31
N ALA A 435 9.15 -17.29 -10.42
CA ALA A 435 9.92 -16.20 -11.00
C ALA A 435 11.21 -15.93 -10.21
N ARG A 436 11.12 -15.83 -8.88
CA ARG A 436 12.27 -15.59 -7.97
C ARG A 436 13.30 -16.71 -7.97
N ALA A 437 12.94 -17.92 -8.40
CA ALA A 437 13.88 -19.02 -8.54
C ALA A 437 14.76 -18.91 -9.80
N ARG A 438 14.42 -18.03 -10.76
CA ARG A 438 15.18 -17.85 -12.00
C ARG A 438 16.20 -16.71 -11.86
N SER A 439 17.39 -16.90 -12.41
CA SER A 439 18.49 -15.92 -12.32
C SER A 439 18.29 -14.69 -13.21
N ASN A 440 17.35 -14.74 -14.15
CA ASN A 440 17.00 -13.64 -15.07
C ASN A 440 15.83 -12.79 -14.55
N LEU A 441 15.44 -12.94 -13.29
CA LEU A 441 14.59 -11.98 -12.59
C LEU A 441 15.43 -11.13 -11.62
N THR A 442 15.39 -9.83 -11.80
CA THR A 442 15.68 -8.88 -10.72
C THR A 442 14.36 -8.38 -10.14
N PHE A 443 14.19 -8.48 -8.84
CA PHE A 443 13.00 -7.96 -8.14
C PHE A 443 13.42 -6.90 -7.12
N LYS A 444 12.81 -5.71 -7.21
CA LYS A 444 13.06 -4.60 -6.29
C LYS A 444 11.73 -4.12 -5.69
N GLN A 445 11.74 -4.01 -4.37
CA GLN A 445 10.65 -3.50 -3.53
C GLN A 445 11.02 -2.10 -3.03
N TRP A 446 10.05 -1.34 -2.52
CA TRP A 446 10.22 0.06 -2.10
C TRP A 446 10.69 1.01 -3.22
N VAL A 447 10.42 0.66 -4.48
CA VAL A 447 10.81 1.46 -5.64
C VAL A 447 9.56 2.01 -6.31
N ASN A 448 9.32 3.30 -6.13
CA ASN A 448 8.24 4.01 -6.79
C ASN A 448 8.68 4.48 -8.18
N VAL A 449 7.96 4.02 -9.20
CA VAL A 449 8.15 4.52 -10.57
C VAL A 449 7.37 5.81 -10.73
N LEU A 450 8.07 6.87 -11.14
CA LEU A 450 7.52 8.21 -11.27
C LEU A 450 6.84 8.40 -12.63
N ASN A 451 7.55 8.00 -13.70
CA ASN A 451 7.13 8.10 -15.08
C ASN A 451 7.98 7.14 -15.95
N VAL A 452 7.54 6.88 -17.17
CA VAL A 452 8.42 6.30 -18.20
C VAL A 452 9.29 7.40 -18.80
N VAL A 453 10.50 7.03 -19.22
CA VAL A 453 11.42 7.91 -19.97
C VAL A 453 11.28 7.58 -21.45
N ARG A 454 10.99 8.55 -22.30
CA ARG A 454 10.76 8.34 -23.75
C ARG A 454 11.35 9.44 -24.61
N ASP A 455 11.62 9.07 -25.87
CA ASP A 455 11.94 9.97 -26.99
C ASP A 455 10.83 9.78 -28.04
N GLY A 456 9.92 10.75 -28.12
CA GLY A 456 8.68 10.60 -28.88
C GLY A 456 7.90 9.34 -28.47
N ALA A 457 7.71 8.42 -29.42
CA ALA A 457 7.00 7.15 -29.24
C ALA A 457 7.84 6.04 -28.60
N GLN A 458 9.16 6.21 -28.50
CA GLN A 458 10.09 5.19 -28.04
C GLN A 458 10.37 5.35 -26.55
N VAL A 459 9.92 4.40 -25.73
CA VAL A 459 10.31 4.33 -24.31
C VAL A 459 11.75 3.81 -24.22
N THR A 460 12.60 4.52 -23.49
CA THR A 460 14.02 4.20 -23.27
C THR A 460 14.28 3.64 -21.88
N GLY A 461 13.35 3.82 -20.93
CA GLY A 461 13.49 3.33 -19.56
C GLY A 461 12.36 3.79 -18.64
N VAL A 462 12.57 3.67 -17.34
CA VAL A 462 11.68 4.21 -16.30
C VAL A 462 12.46 5.08 -15.33
N ALA A 463 11.87 6.19 -14.88
CA ALA A 463 12.40 7.01 -13.81
C ALA A 463 11.84 6.52 -12.47
N THR A 464 12.71 6.33 -11.49
CA THR A 464 12.37 5.82 -10.16
C THR A 464 12.85 6.77 -9.07
N ASN A 465 12.31 6.65 -7.86
CA ASN A 465 12.84 7.34 -6.69
C ASN A 465 14.15 6.72 -6.15
N ASP A 466 14.58 5.56 -6.65
CA ASP A 466 15.80 4.87 -6.19
C ASP A 466 16.98 5.18 -7.12
N THR A 467 17.80 6.14 -6.72
CA THR A 467 19.00 6.58 -7.47
C THR A 467 20.10 5.52 -7.54
N SER A 468 20.00 4.43 -6.78
CA SER A 468 20.95 3.32 -6.85
C SER A 468 20.73 2.39 -8.05
N LEU A 469 19.57 2.45 -8.70
CA LEU A 469 19.25 1.60 -9.85
C LEU A 469 19.81 2.14 -11.18
N GLY A 470 20.19 3.41 -11.21
CA GLY A 470 20.82 4.04 -12.36
C GLY A 470 20.98 5.55 -12.21
N PRO A 471 21.64 6.21 -13.18
CA PRO A 471 21.78 7.66 -13.27
C PRO A 471 20.49 8.41 -12.95
N GLY A 472 20.47 9.16 -11.85
CA GLY A 472 19.28 9.92 -11.43
C GLY A 472 18.03 9.06 -11.19
N GLY A 473 18.20 7.78 -10.87
CA GLY A 473 17.11 6.82 -10.67
C GLY A 473 16.52 6.25 -11.97
N VAL A 474 17.12 6.55 -13.12
CA VAL A 474 16.65 6.05 -14.42
C VAL A 474 17.20 4.66 -14.70
N VAL A 475 16.29 3.71 -14.91
CA VAL A 475 16.62 2.34 -15.33
C VAL A 475 16.35 2.17 -16.83
N PRO A 476 17.37 1.90 -17.65
CA PRO A 476 17.22 1.82 -19.09
C PRO A 476 16.70 0.45 -19.55
N LEU A 477 16.13 0.43 -20.74
CA LEU A 477 15.82 -0.77 -21.49
C LEU A 477 17.01 -1.23 -22.36
N THR A 478 17.00 -2.49 -22.78
CA THR A 478 17.79 -2.94 -23.93
C THR A 478 17.26 -2.31 -25.23
N ALA A 479 18.00 -2.44 -26.34
CA ALA A 479 17.64 -1.77 -27.61
C ALA A 479 16.23 -2.11 -28.12
N ASN A 480 15.76 -3.34 -27.88
CA ASN A 480 14.40 -3.78 -28.22
C ASN A 480 13.51 -3.95 -26.97
N GLY A 481 13.96 -3.45 -25.81
CA GLY A 481 13.30 -3.67 -24.54
C GLY A 481 11.91 -3.05 -24.47
N ARG A 482 11.10 -3.49 -23.51
CA ARG A 482 9.70 -3.09 -23.35
C ARG A 482 9.38 -2.75 -21.89
N VAL A 483 8.51 -1.78 -21.67
CA VAL A 483 7.96 -1.48 -20.34
C VAL A 483 6.54 -2.04 -20.25
N ILE A 484 6.20 -2.67 -19.13
CA ILE A 484 4.84 -3.11 -18.79
C ILE A 484 4.39 -2.38 -17.53
N LEU A 485 3.30 -1.61 -17.63
CA LEU A 485 2.62 -1.05 -16.47
C LEU A 485 1.62 -2.07 -15.92
N ALA A 486 1.70 -2.29 -14.61
CA ALA A 486 0.83 -3.19 -13.85
C ALA A 486 0.53 -2.61 -12.45
N GLY A 487 0.43 -1.27 -12.38
CA GLY A 487 0.20 -0.49 -11.16
C GLY A 487 -1.28 -0.44 -10.72
N GLY A 488 -2.15 -1.21 -11.36
CA GLY A 488 -3.60 -1.15 -11.16
C GLY A 488 -4.23 0.08 -11.81
N SER A 489 -5.56 0.19 -11.71
CA SER A 489 -6.32 1.23 -12.43
C SER A 489 -5.81 2.65 -12.18
N PHE A 490 -5.52 2.98 -10.92
CA PHE A 490 -5.03 4.29 -10.52
C PHE A 490 -3.53 4.46 -10.76
N GLY A 491 -2.72 3.46 -10.38
CA GLY A 491 -1.26 3.55 -10.48
C GLY A 491 -0.76 3.64 -11.92
N SER A 492 -1.27 2.77 -12.80
CA SER A 492 -0.91 2.79 -14.22
C SER A 492 -1.36 4.08 -14.91
N ALA A 493 -2.58 4.57 -14.62
CA ALA A 493 -3.06 5.85 -15.15
C ALA A 493 -2.18 7.02 -14.69
N ARG A 494 -1.80 7.08 -13.40
CA ARG A 494 -0.93 8.14 -12.88
C ARG A 494 0.45 8.14 -13.52
N VAL A 495 1.06 6.97 -13.74
CA VAL A 495 2.34 6.86 -14.45
C VAL A 495 2.21 7.40 -15.88
N LEU A 496 1.10 7.10 -16.59
CA LEU A 496 0.85 7.63 -17.93
C LEU A 496 0.71 9.15 -17.93
N PHE A 497 -0.08 9.73 -17.03
CA PHE A 497 -0.23 11.18 -16.92
C PHE A 497 1.13 11.87 -16.72
N ARG A 498 1.95 11.34 -15.78
CA ARG A 498 3.31 11.84 -15.53
C ARG A 498 4.30 11.57 -16.67
N SER A 499 3.90 10.78 -17.65
CA SER A 499 4.68 10.48 -18.86
C SER A 499 4.22 11.29 -20.08
N GLY A 500 3.34 12.29 -19.90
CA GLY A 500 2.76 13.06 -21.00
C GLY A 500 1.83 12.23 -21.88
N ILE A 501 1.14 11.23 -21.31
CA ILE A 501 0.20 10.36 -22.02
C ILE A 501 -1.13 10.39 -21.28
N GLY A 502 -2.16 10.93 -21.89
CA GLY A 502 -3.48 11.06 -21.29
C GLY A 502 -4.21 12.31 -21.73
N PRO A 503 -5.38 12.58 -21.12
CA PRO A 503 -6.21 13.73 -21.46
C PRO A 503 -5.52 15.04 -21.06
N GLU A 504 -5.69 16.08 -21.88
CA GLU A 504 -5.05 17.39 -21.71
C GLU A 504 -5.21 17.96 -20.29
N ASP A 505 -6.42 17.90 -19.71
CA ASP A 505 -6.69 18.40 -18.35
C ASP A 505 -5.90 17.67 -17.26
N MET A 506 -5.57 16.38 -17.44
CA MET A 506 -4.71 15.64 -16.51
C MET A 506 -3.24 15.98 -16.71
N LEU A 507 -2.80 16.25 -17.94
CA LEU A 507 -1.43 16.63 -18.24
C LEU A 507 -1.13 18.06 -17.75
N GLU A 508 -2.09 18.98 -17.85
CA GLU A 508 -2.04 20.31 -17.24
C GLU A 508 -1.89 20.25 -15.72
N VAL A 509 -2.59 19.34 -15.04
CA VAL A 509 -2.43 19.13 -13.58
C VAL A 509 -1.00 18.71 -13.23
N VAL A 510 -0.41 17.79 -14.01
CA VAL A 510 1.00 17.37 -13.84
C VAL A 510 1.95 18.55 -14.04
N GLN A 511 1.68 19.39 -15.04
CA GLN A 511 2.47 20.59 -15.31
C GLN A 511 2.40 21.60 -14.17
N GLN A 512 1.20 21.87 -13.65
CA GLN A 512 1.00 22.79 -12.53
C GLN A 512 1.65 22.31 -11.24
N ALA A 513 1.78 20.99 -11.05
CA ALA A 513 2.49 20.39 -9.93
C ALA A 513 4.03 20.47 -10.05
N GLY A 514 4.58 21.05 -11.13
CA GLY A 514 6.02 21.28 -11.29
C GLY A 514 6.85 20.02 -11.59
N VAL A 515 6.20 18.91 -11.95
CA VAL A 515 6.84 17.62 -12.26
C VAL A 515 6.82 17.28 -13.76
N GLN A 516 6.63 18.29 -14.61
CA GLN A 516 6.56 18.12 -16.06
C GLN A 516 7.89 17.61 -16.63
N VAL A 517 7.83 16.45 -17.29
CA VAL A 517 8.98 15.85 -17.98
C VAL A 517 8.97 16.14 -19.49
N TYR A 518 7.79 16.37 -20.09
CA TYR A 518 7.61 16.47 -21.55
C TYR A 518 6.88 17.75 -21.95
N GLY A 519 7.34 18.38 -23.03
CA GLY A 519 6.65 19.52 -23.66
C GLY A 519 5.29 19.12 -24.23
N GLU A 520 4.39 20.09 -24.40
CA GLU A 520 3.05 19.89 -24.97
C GLU A 520 3.11 19.27 -26.38
N ASP A 521 4.16 19.57 -27.15
CA ASP A 521 4.41 19.04 -28.49
C ASP A 521 4.74 17.54 -28.51
N GLU A 522 5.09 16.96 -27.35
CA GLU A 522 5.37 15.54 -27.18
C GLU A 522 4.22 14.78 -26.51
N TRP A 523 3.13 15.43 -26.13
CA TRP A 523 2.01 14.78 -25.46
C TRP A 523 1.28 13.81 -26.40
N ILE A 524 0.82 12.69 -25.82
CA ILE A 524 -0.01 11.70 -26.51
C ILE A 524 -1.40 11.75 -25.89
N ASP A 525 -2.36 12.33 -26.63
CA ASP A 525 -3.76 12.41 -26.20
C ASP A 525 -4.43 11.04 -26.31
N LEU A 526 -4.74 10.47 -25.14
CA LEU A 526 -5.47 9.22 -24.99
C LEU A 526 -6.49 9.35 -23.86
N PRO A 527 -7.60 8.60 -23.90
CA PRO A 527 -8.65 8.66 -22.88
C PRO A 527 -8.26 7.91 -21.60
N VAL A 528 -7.01 8.06 -21.12
CA VAL A 528 -6.54 7.50 -19.85
C VAL A 528 -7.39 8.03 -18.70
N GLY A 529 -7.87 7.13 -17.86
CA GLY A 529 -8.74 7.43 -16.72
C GLY A 529 -10.22 7.51 -17.06
N TYR A 530 -10.63 7.47 -18.33
CA TYR A 530 -12.04 7.41 -18.72
C TYR A 530 -12.60 5.98 -18.69
N ASN A 531 -13.92 5.86 -18.83
CA ASN A 531 -14.65 4.59 -18.93
C ASN A 531 -14.41 3.66 -17.73
N VAL A 532 -14.16 4.24 -16.56
CA VAL A 532 -13.92 3.49 -15.34
C VAL A 532 -15.21 2.85 -14.88
N SER A 533 -15.11 1.62 -14.41
CA SER A 533 -16.22 0.93 -13.78
C SER A 533 -15.77 0.33 -12.45
N ASP A 534 -16.71 0.25 -11.53
CA ASP A 534 -16.62 -0.47 -10.26
C ASP A 534 -18.04 -0.92 -9.94
N ASN A 535 -18.19 -2.07 -9.27
CA ASN A 535 -19.52 -2.57 -8.95
C ASN A 535 -20.19 -1.63 -7.93
N PRO A 536 -21.42 -1.13 -8.17
CA PRO A 536 -22.20 -0.48 -7.12
C PRO A 536 -22.68 -1.55 -6.15
N SER A 537 -22.30 -1.42 -4.87
CA SER A 537 -22.64 -2.37 -3.81
C SER A 537 -23.54 -1.76 -2.74
N ILE A 538 -24.50 -2.56 -2.28
CA ILE A 538 -25.40 -2.24 -1.18
C ILE A 538 -25.33 -3.38 -0.16
N ASN A 539 -25.15 -3.03 1.11
CA ASN A 539 -25.16 -3.98 2.21
C ASN A 539 -26.56 -4.07 2.80
N LEU A 540 -27.10 -5.28 2.88
CA LEU A 540 -28.26 -5.58 3.70
C LEU A 540 -27.80 -6.36 4.93
N VAL A 541 -28.23 -5.94 6.12
CA VAL A 541 -27.85 -6.59 7.38
C VAL A 541 -29.05 -7.29 7.99
N PHE A 542 -28.82 -8.51 8.47
CA PHE A 542 -29.85 -9.37 9.02
C PHE A 542 -29.41 -9.97 10.35
N THR A 543 -30.38 -10.43 11.14
CA THR A 543 -30.18 -11.36 12.25
C THR A 543 -30.88 -12.68 11.99
N HIS A 544 -30.30 -13.78 12.45
CA HIS A 544 -30.98 -15.07 12.55
C HIS A 544 -30.48 -15.85 13.78
N PRO A 545 -31.34 -16.52 14.56
CA PRO A 545 -30.94 -17.17 15.81
C PRO A 545 -29.82 -18.21 15.72
N SER A 546 -29.65 -18.85 14.56
CA SER A 546 -28.58 -19.83 14.32
C SER A 546 -27.22 -19.21 14.01
N VAL A 547 -27.17 -17.92 13.65
CA VAL A 547 -25.94 -17.28 13.18
C VAL A 547 -25.01 -17.02 14.36
N ASP A 548 -23.74 -17.31 14.14
CA ASP A 548 -22.63 -16.85 14.95
C ASP A 548 -21.89 -15.76 14.18
N ALA A 549 -21.98 -14.52 14.66
CA ALA A 549 -21.32 -13.36 14.05
C ALA A 549 -19.79 -13.37 14.23
N TYR A 550 -19.24 -14.38 14.92
CA TYR A 550 -17.81 -14.57 15.16
C TYR A 550 -17.15 -13.35 15.81
N ASP A 551 -17.80 -12.84 16.86
CA ASP A 551 -17.38 -11.63 17.59
C ASP A 551 -17.21 -10.41 16.67
N ASN A 552 -18.00 -10.38 15.58
CA ASN A 552 -17.91 -9.43 14.47
C ASN A 552 -16.48 -9.26 13.92
N TRP A 553 -15.67 -10.32 13.99
CA TRP A 553 -14.26 -10.34 13.62
C TRP A 553 -13.35 -9.39 14.41
N ALA A 554 -13.86 -8.72 15.43
CA ALA A 554 -13.14 -7.65 16.14
C ALA A 554 -11.94 -8.15 16.95
N THR A 555 -11.99 -9.41 17.40
CA THR A 555 -10.99 -9.97 18.31
C THR A 555 -9.97 -10.87 17.63
N VAL A 556 -10.15 -11.22 16.35
CA VAL A 556 -9.30 -12.27 15.71
C VAL A 556 -7.82 -11.88 15.62
N TRP A 557 -7.51 -10.58 15.61
CA TRP A 557 -6.12 -10.09 15.67
C TRP A 557 -5.51 -10.26 17.06
N SER A 558 -6.19 -9.80 18.11
CA SER A 558 -5.61 -9.62 19.44
C SER A 558 -5.93 -10.75 20.43
N ASN A 559 -7.11 -11.35 20.31
CA ASN A 559 -7.64 -12.36 21.22
C ASN A 559 -8.62 -13.31 20.49
N PRO A 560 -8.14 -14.11 19.52
CA PRO A 560 -8.99 -15.06 18.80
C PRO A 560 -9.58 -16.10 19.76
N ARG A 561 -10.64 -16.77 19.33
CA ARG A 561 -11.18 -17.93 20.05
C ARG A 561 -10.09 -19.00 20.18
N PRO A 562 -9.72 -19.44 21.40
CA PRO A 562 -8.53 -20.28 21.59
C PRO A 562 -8.54 -21.59 20.78
N ALA A 563 -9.69 -22.26 20.67
CA ALA A 563 -9.80 -23.50 19.91
C ALA A 563 -9.57 -23.31 18.39
N ASP A 564 -10.11 -22.24 17.81
CA ASP A 564 -9.94 -21.93 16.38
C ASP A 564 -8.49 -21.52 16.07
N MET A 565 -7.87 -20.79 17.00
CA MET A 565 -6.44 -20.45 16.95
C MET A 565 -5.56 -21.71 17.02
N ASP A 566 -5.76 -22.56 18.04
CA ASP A 566 -4.97 -23.77 18.23
C ASP A 566 -5.13 -24.74 17.05
N GLN A 567 -6.36 -24.89 16.53
CA GLN A 567 -6.61 -25.69 15.34
C GLN A 567 -5.81 -25.16 14.14
N TYR A 568 -5.84 -23.86 13.89
CA TYR A 568 -5.10 -23.29 12.76
C TYR A 568 -3.58 -23.44 12.91
N LEU A 569 -3.06 -23.19 14.11
CA LEU A 569 -1.62 -23.23 14.37
C LEU A 569 -1.05 -24.65 14.39
N TYR A 570 -1.78 -25.60 14.98
CA TYR A 570 -1.24 -26.91 15.33
C TYR A 570 -1.91 -28.08 14.60
N ASP A 571 -3.07 -27.87 13.97
CA ASP A 571 -3.76 -28.87 13.14
C ASP A 571 -3.68 -28.49 11.65
N ASN A 572 -2.45 -28.37 11.17
CA ASN A 572 -2.11 -28.25 9.75
C ASN A 572 -2.85 -27.12 8.99
N ARG A 573 -3.12 -25.96 9.61
CA ARG A 573 -3.83 -24.83 8.99
C ARG A 573 -5.29 -25.17 8.62
N SER A 574 -5.98 -25.91 9.49
CA SER A 574 -7.43 -26.15 9.40
C SER A 574 -8.25 -25.18 10.27
N GLY A 575 -9.57 -25.23 10.17
CA GLY A 575 -10.49 -24.46 11.00
C GLY A 575 -10.95 -23.13 10.40
N VAL A 576 -11.63 -22.31 11.22
CA VAL A 576 -12.22 -21.02 10.79
C VAL A 576 -11.20 -20.08 10.16
N LEU A 577 -9.99 -20.02 10.73
CA LEU A 577 -8.94 -19.10 10.29
C LEU A 577 -8.32 -19.45 8.92
N ALA A 578 -8.59 -20.65 8.39
CA ALA A 578 -8.20 -21.05 7.04
C ALA A 578 -9.11 -20.48 5.94
N GLN A 579 -10.17 -19.75 6.31
CA GLN A 579 -11.13 -19.14 5.40
C GLN A 579 -11.24 -17.64 5.68
N ALA A 580 -11.44 -16.80 4.65
CA ALA A 580 -11.81 -15.40 4.85
C ALA A 580 -13.27 -15.30 5.31
N SER A 581 -13.81 -14.09 5.49
CA SER A 581 -15.17 -13.91 6.02
C SER A 581 -16.31 -14.36 5.10
N PRO A 582 -16.25 -14.31 3.75
CA PRO A 582 -17.33 -14.79 2.91
C PRO A 582 -17.63 -16.29 3.10
N ARG A 583 -18.91 -16.64 3.06
CA ARG A 583 -19.41 -18.02 3.20
C ARG A 583 -20.21 -18.46 1.99
N VAL A 584 -21.12 -17.62 1.50
CA VAL A 584 -21.94 -17.92 0.32
C VAL A 584 -21.84 -16.81 -0.72
N ASN A 585 -21.86 -17.20 -2.01
CA ASN A 585 -22.10 -16.28 -3.10
C ASN A 585 -23.25 -16.77 -3.98
N PHE A 586 -23.97 -15.84 -4.61
CA PHE A 586 -25.04 -16.14 -5.56
C PHE A 586 -25.09 -15.14 -6.71
N TRP A 587 -25.71 -15.53 -7.82
CA TRP A 587 -25.85 -14.68 -9.01
C TRP A 587 -27.25 -14.73 -9.60
N ARG A 588 -27.62 -13.61 -10.22
CA ARG A 588 -28.90 -13.42 -10.89
C ARG A 588 -28.74 -12.55 -12.13
N ALA A 589 -29.32 -12.97 -13.24
CA ALA A 589 -29.51 -12.13 -14.42
C ALA A 589 -30.82 -11.34 -14.30
N LEU A 590 -30.74 -10.02 -14.41
CA LEU A 590 -31.86 -9.09 -14.27
C LEU A 590 -32.01 -8.28 -15.56
N GLY A 591 -33.24 -8.09 -16.02
CA GLY A 591 -33.54 -7.31 -17.22
C GLY A 591 -33.74 -5.83 -16.89
N GLY A 592 -33.09 -4.93 -17.63
CA GLY A 592 -33.34 -3.50 -17.58
C GLY A 592 -34.42 -3.05 -18.56
N SER A 593 -34.99 -1.87 -18.29
CA SER A 593 -35.97 -1.20 -19.16
C SER A 593 -35.38 -0.81 -20.53
N ASP A 594 -34.04 -0.72 -20.64
CA ASP A 594 -33.26 -0.55 -21.88
C ASP A 594 -33.08 -1.83 -22.70
N GLY A 595 -33.64 -2.96 -22.25
CA GLY A 595 -33.47 -4.27 -22.90
C GLY A 595 -32.10 -4.91 -22.69
N LYS A 596 -31.25 -4.36 -21.82
CA LYS A 596 -29.97 -4.97 -21.45
C LYS A 596 -30.12 -5.85 -20.22
N THR A 597 -29.45 -6.99 -20.23
CA THR A 597 -29.31 -7.83 -19.03
C THR A 597 -28.15 -7.33 -18.18
N ARG A 598 -28.38 -7.17 -16.88
CA ARG A 598 -27.37 -6.88 -15.86
C ARG A 598 -27.28 -8.05 -14.91
N TRP A 599 -26.07 -8.33 -14.44
CA TRP A 599 -25.84 -9.41 -13.49
C TRP A 599 -25.68 -8.86 -12.08
N MET A 600 -26.50 -9.36 -11.16
CA MET A 600 -26.32 -9.14 -9.73
C MET A 600 -25.53 -10.30 -9.14
N GLN A 601 -24.53 -9.98 -8.33
CA GLN A 601 -23.86 -10.90 -7.42
C GLN A 601 -24.27 -10.56 -5.99
N GLY A 602 -24.46 -11.57 -5.16
CA GLY A 602 -24.53 -11.42 -3.71
C GLY A 602 -23.39 -12.15 -3.03
N THR A 603 -22.83 -11.55 -1.99
CA THR A 603 -21.83 -12.14 -1.09
C THR A 603 -22.34 -12.10 0.34
N VAL A 604 -22.29 -13.24 1.02
CA VAL A 604 -22.82 -13.40 2.37
C VAL A 604 -21.70 -13.71 3.34
N ARG A 605 -21.64 -12.97 4.45
CA ARG A 605 -20.66 -13.14 5.52
C ARG A 605 -21.29 -12.95 6.91
N PRO A 606 -20.85 -13.69 7.95
CA PRO A 606 -21.21 -13.37 9.33
C PRO A 606 -20.57 -12.05 9.75
N GLY A 607 -21.23 -11.33 10.65
CA GLY A 607 -20.85 -9.97 11.02
C GLY A 607 -21.40 -8.89 10.08
N ALA A 608 -21.18 -7.63 10.46
CA ALA A 608 -21.54 -6.44 9.71
C ALA A 608 -20.56 -5.29 9.99
N ALA A 609 -20.24 -4.51 8.96
CA ALA A 609 -19.34 -3.35 9.10
C ALA A 609 -20.07 -2.13 9.69
N SER A 610 -21.35 -1.96 9.31
CA SER A 610 -22.23 -0.90 9.80
C SER A 610 -23.62 -1.48 9.99
N VAL A 611 -24.33 -1.01 11.01
CA VAL A 611 -25.73 -1.36 11.31
C VAL A 611 -26.45 -0.06 11.60
N ASP A 612 -27.53 0.19 10.86
CA ASP A 612 -28.43 1.31 11.09
C ASP A 612 -29.83 0.75 11.39
N THR A 613 -30.24 0.82 12.66
CA THR A 613 -31.57 0.41 13.12
C THR A 613 -31.99 1.13 14.39
N VAL A 614 -33.27 1.43 14.51
CA VAL A 614 -33.87 1.97 15.73
C VAL A 614 -34.30 0.89 16.73
N TYR A 615 -34.26 -0.39 16.34
CA TYR A 615 -34.72 -1.51 17.15
C TYR A 615 -33.56 -2.22 17.87
N PRO A 616 -33.80 -2.79 19.07
CA PRO A 616 -32.81 -3.65 19.70
C PRO A 616 -32.59 -4.92 18.88
N TYR A 617 -31.32 -5.34 18.77
CA TYR A 617 -30.93 -6.57 18.07
C TYR A 617 -29.83 -7.30 18.86
N ASN A 618 -29.63 -8.59 18.56
CA ASN A 618 -28.54 -9.37 19.11
C ASN A 618 -27.33 -9.33 18.19
N ALA A 619 -26.29 -8.57 18.58
CA ALA A 619 -25.07 -8.42 17.79
C ALA A 619 -24.34 -9.73 17.50
N SER A 620 -24.51 -10.77 18.32
CA SER A 620 -23.89 -12.09 18.08
C SER A 620 -24.57 -12.89 16.96
N GLN A 621 -25.71 -12.42 16.43
CA GLN A 621 -26.53 -13.12 15.43
C GLN A 621 -26.56 -12.40 14.07
N ILE A 622 -25.75 -11.35 13.90
CA ILE A 622 -25.75 -10.54 12.69
C ILE A 622 -24.97 -11.18 11.54
N PHE A 623 -25.45 -10.97 10.32
CA PHE A 623 -24.74 -11.27 9.08
C PHE A 623 -25.12 -10.27 8.00
N THR A 624 -24.27 -10.14 6.99
CA THR A 624 -24.43 -9.20 5.89
C THR A 624 -24.61 -9.95 4.57
N ILE A 625 -25.55 -9.49 3.75
CA ILE A 625 -25.63 -9.77 2.32
C ILE A 625 -25.19 -8.50 1.59
N THR A 626 -24.01 -8.50 0.99
CA THR A 626 -23.58 -7.44 0.07
C THR A 626 -24.07 -7.82 -1.32
N ALA A 627 -24.98 -7.04 -1.89
CA ALA A 627 -25.45 -7.22 -3.26
C ALA A 627 -24.85 -6.13 -4.16
N TYR A 628 -24.39 -6.53 -5.34
CA TYR A 628 -23.78 -5.61 -6.29
C TYR A 628 -24.06 -6.01 -7.74
N LEU A 629 -24.19 -5.00 -8.61
CA LEU A 629 -24.29 -5.23 -10.05
C LEU A 629 -22.91 -5.37 -10.70
N SER A 630 -22.84 -6.10 -11.79
CA SER A 630 -21.60 -6.49 -12.48
C SER A 630 -21.75 -6.40 -14.02
N THR A 631 -21.49 -7.47 -14.77
CA THR A 631 -21.62 -7.50 -16.23
C THR A 631 -22.95 -6.94 -16.71
N GLY A 632 -22.91 -6.10 -17.74
CA GLY A 632 -24.10 -5.46 -18.33
C GLY A 632 -24.37 -4.05 -17.83
N LEU A 633 -23.66 -3.60 -16.77
CA LEU A 633 -23.69 -2.23 -16.29
C LEU A 633 -23.27 -1.21 -17.36
N THR A 634 -24.01 -0.11 -17.42
CA THR A 634 -23.78 0.99 -18.36
C THR A 634 -23.15 2.22 -17.71
N SER A 635 -23.27 2.37 -16.39
CA SER A 635 -22.65 3.46 -15.64
C SER A 635 -21.14 3.45 -15.80
N ARG A 636 -20.56 4.64 -16.00
CA ARG A 636 -19.12 4.84 -16.18
C ARG A 636 -18.67 6.09 -15.47
N GLY A 637 -17.54 5.96 -14.79
CA GLY A 637 -16.87 7.05 -14.11
C GLY A 637 -15.61 7.50 -14.84
N ARG A 638 -14.86 8.33 -14.14
CA ARG A 638 -13.56 8.83 -14.56
C ARG A 638 -12.65 8.90 -13.34
N ILE A 639 -11.44 8.37 -13.46
CA ILE A 639 -10.36 8.58 -12.48
C ILE A 639 -9.33 9.53 -13.03
N GLY A 640 -8.56 10.12 -12.13
CA GLY A 640 -7.49 11.03 -12.47
C GLY A 640 -6.62 11.29 -11.26
N ILE A 641 -5.97 12.44 -11.27
CA ILE A 641 -5.12 12.96 -10.21
C ILE A 641 -5.55 14.37 -9.83
N ASP A 642 -5.34 14.76 -8.58
CA ASP A 642 -5.47 16.16 -8.15
C ASP A 642 -4.12 16.88 -8.18
N ALA A 643 -4.11 18.14 -7.70
CA ALA A 643 -2.91 18.99 -7.69
C ALA A 643 -1.75 18.42 -6.84
N ALA A 644 -2.04 17.56 -5.85
CA ALA A 644 -1.04 16.83 -5.07
C ALA A 644 -0.61 15.52 -5.75
N LEU A 645 -1.09 15.26 -6.97
CA LEU A 645 -0.91 14.02 -7.72
C LEU A 645 -1.51 12.78 -7.01
N THR A 646 -2.43 13.02 -6.07
CA THR A 646 -3.19 11.95 -5.40
C THR A 646 -4.20 11.40 -6.39
N ALA A 647 -4.18 10.08 -6.59
CA ALA A 647 -5.07 9.44 -7.53
C ALA A 647 -6.47 9.28 -6.93
N ARG A 648 -7.49 9.63 -7.70
CA ARG A 648 -8.88 9.65 -7.22
C ARG A 648 -9.91 9.47 -8.31
N ALA A 649 -11.13 9.08 -7.92
CA ALA A 649 -12.29 9.27 -8.77
C ALA A 649 -12.57 10.78 -8.95
N LEU A 650 -12.62 11.22 -10.20
CA LEU A 650 -13.09 12.54 -10.62
C LEU A 650 -14.60 12.52 -10.87
N VAL A 651 -15.09 11.39 -11.40
CA VAL A 651 -16.51 11.08 -11.56
C VAL A 651 -16.71 9.67 -11.02
N ASN A 652 -17.57 9.52 -10.03
CA ASN A 652 -17.90 8.21 -9.46
C ASN A 652 -18.61 7.34 -10.50
N PRO A 653 -18.30 6.03 -10.60
CA PRO A 653 -18.82 5.17 -11.66
C PRO A 653 -20.19 4.57 -11.35
N TRP A 654 -20.81 4.91 -10.23
CA TRP A 654 -22.03 4.28 -9.74
C TRP A 654 -23.26 5.14 -10.06
N PHE A 655 -24.28 4.50 -10.64
CA PHE A 655 -25.59 5.10 -10.96
C PHE A 655 -25.50 6.40 -11.79
N THR A 656 -24.51 6.50 -12.67
CA THR A 656 -24.53 7.52 -13.74
C THR A 656 -25.59 7.17 -14.79
N ASP A 657 -25.99 5.90 -14.87
CA ASP A 657 -27.19 5.43 -15.56
C ASP A 657 -28.24 5.01 -14.52
N GLU A 658 -29.41 5.65 -14.55
CA GLU A 658 -30.52 5.40 -13.64
C GLU A 658 -31.06 3.98 -13.76
N ILE A 659 -30.97 3.35 -14.94
CA ILE A 659 -31.45 1.97 -15.14
C ILE A 659 -30.59 0.98 -14.35
N ASP A 660 -29.30 1.26 -14.14
CA ASP A 660 -28.46 0.43 -13.25
C ASP A 660 -28.99 0.49 -11.81
N ARG A 661 -29.45 1.67 -11.36
CA ARG A 661 -30.03 1.84 -10.03
C ARG A 661 -31.36 1.09 -9.91
N GLU A 662 -32.26 1.27 -10.86
CA GLU A 662 -33.56 0.57 -10.91
C GLU A 662 -33.38 -0.95 -10.82
N VAL A 663 -32.44 -1.50 -11.60
CA VAL A 663 -32.19 -2.94 -11.65
C VAL A 663 -31.56 -3.45 -10.35
N LEU A 664 -30.67 -2.70 -9.70
CA LEU A 664 -30.16 -3.13 -8.40
C LEU A 664 -31.27 -3.15 -7.35
N LEU A 665 -32.12 -2.11 -7.28
CA LEU A 665 -33.25 -2.06 -6.36
C LEU A 665 -34.23 -3.22 -6.59
N GLN A 666 -34.53 -3.56 -7.84
CA GLN A 666 -35.31 -4.75 -8.20
C GLN A 666 -34.66 -6.02 -7.64
N GLY A 667 -33.35 -6.18 -7.82
CA GLY A 667 -32.61 -7.33 -7.30
C GLY A 667 -32.65 -7.43 -5.78
N LEU A 668 -32.51 -6.31 -5.07
CA LEU A 668 -32.61 -6.25 -3.60
C LEU A 668 -34.01 -6.66 -3.12
N GLN A 669 -35.07 -6.18 -3.77
CA GLN A 669 -36.45 -6.58 -3.48
C GLN A 669 -36.68 -8.07 -3.73
N GLU A 670 -36.13 -8.62 -4.83
CA GLU A 670 -36.22 -10.05 -5.15
C GLU A 670 -35.56 -10.90 -4.05
N ILE A 671 -34.35 -10.53 -3.61
CA ILE A 671 -33.61 -11.23 -2.54
C ILE A 671 -34.44 -11.35 -1.26
N VAL A 672 -35.10 -10.26 -0.82
CA VAL A 672 -35.84 -10.25 0.45
C VAL A 672 -37.29 -10.74 0.32
N SER A 673 -37.78 -11.01 -0.89
CA SER A 673 -39.18 -11.37 -1.15
C SER A 673 -39.65 -12.65 -0.42
N THR A 674 -38.74 -13.60 -0.19
CA THR A 674 -39.01 -14.86 0.51
C THR A 674 -38.54 -14.86 1.95
N MET A 675 -37.99 -13.76 2.47
CA MET A 675 -37.55 -13.62 3.86
C MET A 675 -38.63 -14.03 4.88
N PRO A 676 -39.95 -13.71 4.71
CA PRO A 676 -40.98 -14.17 5.65
C PRO A 676 -41.13 -15.70 5.77
N GLN A 677 -40.57 -16.47 4.82
CA GLN A 677 -40.57 -17.92 4.84
C GLN A 677 -39.40 -18.50 5.67
N VAL A 678 -38.40 -17.68 6.02
CA VAL A 678 -37.23 -18.06 6.80
C VAL A 678 -37.48 -17.72 8.28
N SER A 679 -37.87 -18.72 9.06
CA SER A 679 -38.24 -18.53 10.47
C SER A 679 -37.11 -17.94 11.30
N GLY A 680 -37.36 -16.80 11.95
CA GLY A 680 -36.38 -16.11 12.81
C GLY A 680 -35.43 -15.17 12.08
N MET A 681 -35.51 -15.06 10.76
CA MET A 681 -34.74 -14.08 9.99
C MET A 681 -35.39 -12.69 10.09
N THR A 682 -34.59 -11.68 10.40
CA THR A 682 -35.02 -10.27 10.45
C THR A 682 -34.00 -9.42 9.71
N MET A 683 -34.45 -8.56 8.79
CA MET A 683 -33.62 -7.50 8.23
C MET A 683 -33.57 -6.33 9.21
N ILE A 684 -32.36 -5.94 9.60
CA ILE A 684 -32.12 -4.84 10.53
C ILE A 684 -31.48 -3.62 9.84
N THR A 685 -30.90 -3.77 8.65
CA THR A 685 -30.45 -2.62 7.86
C THR A 685 -30.74 -2.87 6.37
N PRO A 686 -31.60 -2.07 5.73
CA PRO A 686 -32.50 -1.11 6.37
C PRO A 686 -33.48 -1.81 7.32
N ASP A 687 -33.90 -1.15 8.39
CA ASP A 687 -34.99 -1.67 9.22
C ASP A 687 -36.37 -1.33 8.63
N ASN A 688 -37.45 -1.75 9.31
CA ASN A 688 -38.81 -1.58 8.79
C ASN A 688 -39.32 -0.11 8.77
N THR A 689 -38.53 0.85 9.23
CA THR A 689 -38.85 2.29 9.17
C THR A 689 -38.33 2.96 7.90
N THR A 690 -37.45 2.29 7.15
CA THR A 690 -36.86 2.79 5.90
C THR A 690 -37.22 1.84 4.75
N THR A 691 -37.77 2.40 3.66
CA THR A 691 -38.07 1.59 2.47
C THR A 691 -36.77 1.20 1.75
N MET A 692 -36.80 0.17 0.89
CA MET A 692 -35.61 -0.21 0.13
C MET A 692 -35.17 0.90 -0.84
N GLU A 693 -36.15 1.63 -1.36
CA GLU A 693 -35.97 2.79 -2.23
C GLU A 693 -35.26 3.93 -1.49
N ASP A 694 -35.79 4.33 -0.33
CA ASP A 694 -35.20 5.39 0.50
C ASP A 694 -33.79 4.99 0.97
N TYR A 695 -33.60 3.72 1.32
CA TYR A 695 -32.30 3.20 1.70
C TYR A 695 -31.30 3.34 0.56
N GLY A 696 -31.66 2.90 -0.64
CA GLY A 696 -30.81 3.03 -1.84
C GLY A 696 -30.47 4.47 -2.21
N GLU A 697 -31.35 5.43 -1.91
CA GLU A 697 -31.09 6.88 -2.12
C GLU A 697 -30.17 7.48 -1.05
N SER A 698 -30.17 6.94 0.16
CA SER A 698 -29.43 7.49 1.31
C SER A 698 -27.94 7.14 1.33
N LEU A 699 -27.49 6.18 0.52
CA LEU A 699 -26.13 5.62 0.60
C LEU A 699 -25.08 6.53 -0.05
N GLY A 700 -24.14 7.00 0.77
CA GLY A 700 -23.04 7.87 0.32
C GLY A 700 -21.83 7.16 -0.30
N SER A 701 -21.67 5.84 -0.09
CA SER A 701 -20.57 5.04 -0.66
C SER A 701 -21.09 3.70 -1.17
N LEU A 702 -20.76 3.39 -2.42
CA LEU A 702 -21.20 2.18 -3.13
C LEU A 702 -20.00 1.35 -3.61
N GLY A 703 -18.78 1.76 -3.27
CA GLY A 703 -17.56 1.19 -3.85
C GLY A 703 -17.30 -0.25 -3.44
N SER A 704 -16.90 -1.07 -4.41
CA SER A 704 -16.57 -2.49 -4.24
C SER A 704 -15.08 -2.80 -4.32
N ASN A 705 -14.25 -1.79 -4.59
CA ASN A 705 -12.80 -1.94 -4.80
C ASN A 705 -12.45 -2.84 -6.00
N HIS A 706 -13.32 -2.88 -7.01
CA HIS A 706 -13.17 -3.62 -8.27
C HIS A 706 -12.98 -2.66 -9.45
N TRP A 707 -12.21 -1.59 -9.23
CA TRP A 707 -11.89 -0.59 -10.23
C TRP A 707 -11.26 -1.23 -11.49
N VAL A 708 -11.83 -0.91 -12.65
CA VAL A 708 -11.41 -1.43 -13.96
C VAL A 708 -11.65 -0.38 -15.06
N GLY A 709 -11.10 -0.61 -16.26
CA GLY A 709 -11.43 0.17 -17.45
C GLY A 709 -10.68 1.49 -17.67
N SER A 710 -9.89 1.97 -16.70
CA SER A 710 -9.16 3.26 -16.82
C SER A 710 -8.16 3.31 -17.98
N ASN A 711 -7.67 2.15 -18.44
CA ASN A 711 -6.74 2.01 -19.55
C ASN A 711 -7.30 1.02 -20.59
N ALA A 712 -8.59 1.17 -20.94
CA ALA A 712 -9.34 0.17 -21.69
C ALA A 712 -8.67 -0.27 -23.01
N ILE A 713 -8.72 -1.57 -23.27
CA ILE A 713 -8.36 -2.16 -24.56
C ILE A 713 -9.26 -1.62 -25.67
N GLY A 714 -8.67 -1.33 -26.83
CA GLY A 714 -9.33 -0.66 -27.96
C GLY A 714 -9.47 0.86 -27.82
N ALA A 715 -9.05 1.45 -26.70
CA ALA A 715 -9.11 2.90 -26.47
C ALA A 715 -7.76 3.51 -26.05
N VAL A 716 -7.13 2.97 -25.01
CA VAL A 716 -5.80 3.39 -24.54
C VAL A 716 -4.72 2.44 -25.04
N VAL A 717 -5.04 1.14 -25.08
CA VAL A 717 -4.15 0.10 -25.59
C VAL A 717 -4.76 -0.66 -26.76
N ASP A 718 -3.92 -1.19 -27.64
CA ASP A 718 -4.31 -2.05 -28.75
C ASP A 718 -4.63 -3.50 -28.30
N GLU A 719 -4.90 -4.40 -29.26
CA GLU A 719 -5.20 -5.80 -28.94
C GLU A 719 -4.02 -6.61 -28.37
N ASN A 720 -2.80 -6.07 -28.41
CA ASN A 720 -1.60 -6.63 -27.80
C ASN A 720 -1.28 -5.98 -26.46
N THR A 721 -2.19 -5.16 -25.94
CA THR A 721 -2.02 -4.33 -24.74
C THR A 721 -0.94 -3.26 -24.87
N GLN A 722 -0.52 -2.92 -26.09
CA GLN A 722 0.42 -1.84 -26.36
C GLN A 722 -0.29 -0.49 -26.30
N VAL A 723 0.29 0.48 -25.59
CA VAL A 723 -0.25 1.85 -25.51
C VAL A 723 -0.17 2.51 -26.89
N PHE A 724 -1.30 3.04 -27.36
CA PHE A 724 -1.34 3.74 -28.64
C PHE A 724 -0.36 4.92 -28.67
N GLY A 725 0.26 5.16 -29.83
CA GLY A 725 1.29 6.19 -29.96
C GLY A 725 2.66 5.82 -29.38
N THR A 726 2.85 4.59 -28.90
CA THR A 726 4.14 4.12 -28.38
C THR A 726 4.64 2.85 -29.10
N ASN A 727 5.96 2.64 -29.10
CA ASN A 727 6.58 1.47 -29.74
C ASN A 727 6.70 0.26 -28.82
N ASN A 728 6.79 0.48 -27.51
CA ASN A 728 7.24 -0.54 -26.57
C ASN A 728 6.73 -0.34 -25.13
N LEU A 729 5.63 0.40 -24.95
CA LEU A 729 4.92 0.53 -23.69
C LEU A 729 3.65 -0.33 -23.69
N PHE A 730 3.44 -1.11 -22.65
CA PHE A 730 2.32 -2.04 -22.52
C PHE A 730 1.64 -1.90 -21.16
N ILE A 731 0.40 -2.40 -21.04
CA ILE A 731 -0.36 -2.38 -19.78
C ILE A 731 -1.03 -3.73 -19.52
N VAL A 732 -0.77 -4.34 -18.37
CA VAL A 732 -1.30 -5.68 -18.01
C VAL A 732 -2.23 -5.58 -16.78
N ASP A 733 -3.09 -4.57 -16.77
CA ASP A 733 -4.16 -4.35 -15.78
C ASP A 733 -5.43 -3.72 -16.40
N VAL A 734 -5.77 -4.13 -17.63
CA VAL A 734 -6.83 -3.55 -18.48
C VAL A 734 -8.16 -4.31 -18.57
N PRO A 735 -8.61 -5.12 -17.57
CA PRO A 735 -9.84 -5.89 -17.75
C PRO A 735 -11.07 -4.97 -17.84
N ALA A 736 -12.15 -5.48 -18.43
CA ALA A 736 -13.50 -4.96 -18.23
C ALA A 736 -14.10 -5.52 -16.92
N LEU A 737 -15.23 -4.96 -16.48
CA LEU A 737 -15.91 -5.41 -15.26
C LEU A 737 -16.53 -6.81 -15.49
N PRO A 738 -16.10 -7.85 -14.77
CA PRO A 738 -16.57 -9.20 -15.00
C PRO A 738 -17.78 -9.56 -14.14
N LEU A 739 -18.34 -10.76 -14.38
CA LEU A 739 -19.49 -11.30 -13.64
C LEU A 739 -19.24 -11.48 -12.13
N GLY A 740 -18.01 -11.84 -11.77
CA GLY A 740 -17.58 -12.08 -10.40
C GLY A 740 -16.64 -11.00 -9.89
N ASN A 741 -16.13 -11.18 -8.66
CA ASN A 741 -14.94 -10.43 -8.20
C ASN A 741 -13.79 -10.60 -9.22
N PRO A 742 -13.07 -9.53 -9.57
CA PRO A 742 -12.33 -9.47 -10.84
C PRO A 742 -11.00 -10.23 -10.87
N GLN A 743 -10.47 -10.68 -9.73
CA GLN A 743 -9.10 -11.19 -9.69
C GLN A 743 -8.86 -12.39 -10.61
N GLY A 744 -9.86 -13.27 -10.79
CA GLY A 744 -9.73 -14.42 -11.70
C GLY A 744 -9.62 -13.99 -13.17
N VAL A 745 -10.41 -12.99 -13.56
CA VAL A 745 -10.36 -12.41 -14.91
C VAL A 745 -9.05 -11.67 -15.14
N VAL A 746 -8.60 -10.85 -14.18
CA VAL A 746 -7.29 -10.17 -14.23
C VAL A 746 -6.16 -11.16 -14.44
N MET A 747 -6.13 -12.26 -13.68
CA MET A 747 -5.06 -13.25 -13.78
C MET A 747 -5.09 -14.02 -15.11
N SER A 748 -6.28 -14.38 -15.61
CA SER A 748 -6.40 -15.05 -16.92
C SER A 748 -6.05 -14.10 -18.07
N MET A 749 -6.43 -12.83 -17.95
CA MET A 749 -6.09 -11.76 -18.88
C MET A 749 -4.57 -11.57 -18.93
N ALA A 750 -3.89 -11.56 -17.78
CA ALA A 750 -2.43 -11.40 -17.73
C ALA A 750 -1.68 -12.54 -18.43
N GLU A 751 -2.12 -13.79 -18.27
CA GLU A 751 -1.59 -14.94 -19.02
C GLU A 751 -1.72 -14.76 -20.54
N GLN A 752 -2.85 -14.22 -21.00
CA GLN A 752 -3.11 -13.98 -22.42
C GLN A 752 -2.33 -12.77 -22.95
N ALA A 753 -2.28 -11.67 -22.20
CA ALA A 753 -1.54 -10.46 -22.54
C ALA A 753 -0.06 -10.78 -22.78
N VAL A 754 0.57 -11.52 -21.87
CA VAL A 754 2.00 -11.83 -21.97
C VAL A 754 2.29 -12.75 -23.14
N ALA A 755 1.40 -13.70 -23.44
CA ALA A 755 1.52 -14.54 -24.63
C ALA A 755 1.48 -13.71 -25.92
N ARG A 756 0.64 -12.67 -25.98
CA ARG A 756 0.58 -11.74 -27.11
C ARG A 756 1.81 -10.87 -27.21
N ILE A 757 2.26 -10.31 -26.08
CA ILE A 757 3.49 -9.50 -26.02
C ILE A 757 4.68 -10.32 -26.52
N LEU A 758 4.84 -11.58 -26.08
CA LEU A 758 5.91 -12.47 -26.55
C LEU A 758 5.79 -12.81 -28.05
N ALA A 759 4.57 -12.90 -28.58
CA ALA A 759 4.33 -13.17 -30.00
C ALA A 759 4.51 -11.93 -30.89
N LEU A 760 4.47 -10.72 -30.32
CA LEU A 760 4.63 -9.47 -31.06
C LEU A 760 6.09 -9.32 -31.52
N ALA A 761 6.27 -9.24 -32.84
CA ALA A 761 7.58 -9.10 -33.48
C ALA A 761 8.33 -7.84 -33.03
N GLY A 762 9.67 -7.85 -33.18
CA GLY A 762 10.53 -6.72 -32.81
C GLY A 762 10.78 -6.55 -31.31
N GLY A 763 10.30 -7.47 -30.48
CA GLY A 763 10.66 -7.55 -29.06
C GLY A 763 12.07 -8.07 -28.82
N PRO A 764 12.55 -7.98 -27.57
CA PRO A 764 13.83 -8.56 -27.16
C PRO A 764 13.73 -10.08 -27.06
#